data_AF-A0A951JXF4-F1
#
_entry.id   AF-A0A951JXF4-F1
#
_cell.length_a   1.000
_cell.length_b   1.000
_cell.length_c   1.000
_cell.angle_alpha   90.00
_cell.angle_beta   90.00
_cell.angle_gamma   90.00
#
_symmetry.space_group_name_H-M   'P 1'
#
loop_
_entity.id
_entity.type
_entity.pdbx_description
1 polymer ?
#
loop_
_entity_poly.entity_id
_entity_poly.type
_entity_poly.pdbx_seq_one_letter_code
_entity_poly.pdbx_strand_id
1 'polypeptide(L)'
;MPTSTELLLLSFSSSDTPADATAKRTIASVLAEAEGGGRHVAVGHPDESAAITDCAITAPDLEEQPVNVDAIEVTQSVQDLSQSVALIAGKRTVVRVYVSKHSGPPRTVGGEISVRQGPSDPPLVVPSLNSTTLYPAQAGDVTLQRTDENRSLNFVLDPGQTAEGPLAISLSRLIRNNGTELPFATTRQSVVYFHRSPPLRLRVVGIRYQYSDPADAPPVTILPANIDYGHVLSWLQRAYPVAQVVSSQVLVNAPGGPVFSPDDKFDSDDINAHVAAIRALDLDGGIDARTLYYGIVSDAGFFMRGKVGGPFVSCGPTGPGDWGWDFDGSYGDWYAGHEIGHSLGRPHVGACGESGFDDRYPFPSGQLSATDDGFTGFDVGDPVAGLPTRALSGTLWHDVMTYCDYQWTSVYTYREIRRRLMSVDDMPAHAPGAPVPASESAGAGRPDRRYPERQIVQAARPGVDHERDGEASTATVSVVATVNLTQRSGAIRYVNPMQSLAPAPGEPEGHVTLVVRRADGGEVARHGVPVTLDPERGPDEDQVGLVDAVIPVPGAAAAIELVVHDTVADVFRPGAMPSVRGIRHRASSARRIGLDLELDEPFAEGASFAAQISTDAGRTWETIAVGLREPHVELDCAHVPAGSEVRVRIVASNGLASSRVMGDTVRL
;
A
#
# COMPACT_ATOMS: atom_id res chain seq x y z
N MET A 1 -12.87 -49.54 19.77
CA MET A 1 -12.53 -50.92 19.33
C MET A 1 -11.41 -50.78 18.30
N PRO A 2 -10.31 -51.52 18.45
CA PRO A 2 -9.02 -50.96 18.85
C PRO A 2 -8.48 -49.90 17.87
N THR A 3 -8.12 -48.76 18.43
CA THR A 3 -7.06 -47.88 17.93
C THR A 3 -5.73 -48.55 18.26
N SER A 4 -5.09 -49.19 17.28
CA SER A 4 -3.65 -49.42 17.37
C SER A 4 -2.97 -48.73 16.20
N THR A 5 -2.08 -47.80 16.51
CA THR A 5 -0.96 -47.41 15.65
C THR A 5 0.07 -48.53 15.70
N GLU A 6 -0.34 -49.75 15.34
CA GLU A 6 0.60 -50.85 15.20
C GLU A 6 1.34 -50.68 13.88
N LEU A 7 2.67 -50.57 13.99
CA LEU A 7 3.56 -50.54 12.85
C LEU A 7 3.44 -51.90 12.13
N LEU A 8 2.74 -51.94 11.00
CA LEU A 8 2.63 -53.15 10.20
C LEU A 8 3.96 -53.37 9.44
N LEU A 9 4.85 -54.16 10.04
CA LEU A 9 6.16 -54.47 9.47
C LEU A 9 6.06 -55.69 8.55
N LEU A 10 5.99 -55.46 7.23
CA LEU A 10 6.09 -56.51 6.22
C LEU A 10 7.56 -56.90 6.02
N SER A 11 8.06 -57.84 6.80
CA SER A 11 9.44 -58.34 6.69
C SER A 11 9.57 -59.40 5.58
N PHE A 12 10.54 -59.22 4.70
CA PHE A 12 10.97 -60.22 3.71
C PHE A 12 12.05 -61.11 4.32
N SER A 13 11.85 -62.42 4.29
CA SER A 13 12.82 -63.41 4.77
C SER A 13 13.55 -64.07 3.60
N SER A 14 14.79 -64.51 3.81
CA SER A 14 15.51 -65.33 2.83
C SER A 14 14.88 -66.70 2.58
N SER A 15 13.91 -67.11 3.40
CA SER A 15 13.12 -68.33 3.24
C SER A 15 11.82 -68.11 2.46
N ASP A 16 11.47 -66.88 2.07
CA ASP A 16 10.23 -66.61 1.34
C ASP A 16 10.30 -67.23 -0.07
N THR A 17 9.27 -67.98 -0.45
CA THR A 17 9.15 -68.44 -1.83
C THR A 17 8.84 -67.27 -2.76
N PRO A 18 9.08 -67.39 -4.08
CA PRO A 18 8.70 -66.34 -5.03
C PRO A 18 7.21 -65.96 -4.98
N ALA A 19 6.34 -66.91 -4.62
CA ALA A 19 4.92 -66.66 -4.42
C ALA A 19 4.65 -65.80 -3.18
N ASP A 20 5.33 -66.10 -2.06
CA ASP A 20 5.21 -65.36 -0.80
C ASP A 20 5.73 -63.91 -0.96
N ALA A 21 6.87 -63.74 -1.63
CA ALA A 21 7.43 -62.41 -1.88
C ALA A 21 6.53 -61.56 -2.81
N THR A 22 5.85 -62.21 -3.76
CA THR A 22 4.87 -61.55 -4.65
C THR A 22 3.63 -61.13 -3.87
N ALA A 23 3.05 -62.03 -3.06
CA ALA A 23 1.90 -61.72 -2.23
C ALA A 23 2.17 -60.58 -1.24
N LYS A 24 3.33 -60.57 -0.56
CA LYS A 24 3.74 -59.49 0.35
C LYS A 24 3.87 -58.13 -0.36
N ARG A 25 4.43 -58.10 -1.57
CA ARG A 25 4.52 -56.86 -2.39
C ARG A 25 3.14 -56.38 -2.82
N THR A 26 2.25 -57.29 -3.22
CA THR A 26 0.87 -56.94 -3.58
C THR A 26 0.12 -56.33 -2.40
N ILE A 27 0.27 -56.88 -1.19
CA ILE A 27 -0.35 -56.32 0.03
C ILE A 27 0.19 -54.92 0.34
N ALA A 28 1.50 -54.70 0.25
CA ALA A 28 2.09 -53.38 0.45
C ALA A 28 1.57 -52.35 -0.56
N SER A 29 1.44 -52.74 -1.84
CA SER A 29 0.88 -51.88 -2.90
C SER A 29 -0.59 -51.53 -2.63
N VAL A 30 -1.39 -52.52 -2.22
CA VAL A 30 -2.82 -52.32 -1.94
C VAL A 30 -3.03 -51.41 -0.72
N LEU A 31 -2.21 -51.54 0.32
CA LEU A 31 -2.28 -50.69 1.51
C LEU A 31 -1.86 -49.24 1.18
N ALA A 32 -0.81 -49.04 0.39
CA ALA A 32 -0.39 -47.70 -0.05
C ALA A 32 -1.44 -47.02 -0.94
N GLU A 33 -2.07 -47.76 -1.86
CA GLU A 33 -3.18 -47.25 -2.67
C GLU A 33 -4.43 -46.95 -1.84
N ALA A 34 -4.69 -47.75 -0.81
CA ALA A 34 -5.82 -47.53 0.09
C ALA A 34 -5.62 -46.29 0.98
N GLU A 35 -4.41 -46.07 1.48
CA GLU A 35 -4.04 -44.88 2.25
C GLU A 35 -4.12 -43.61 1.39
N GLY A 36 -3.64 -43.65 0.15
CA GLY A 36 -3.78 -42.55 -0.81
C GLY A 36 -5.21 -42.32 -1.33
N GLY A 37 -6.06 -43.35 -1.27
CA GLY A 37 -7.45 -43.33 -1.75
C GLY A 37 -8.53 -43.22 -0.66
N GLY A 38 -8.14 -43.06 0.61
CA GLY A 38 -9.08 -42.99 1.75
C GLY A 38 -9.89 -44.26 1.99
N ARG A 39 -9.40 -45.44 1.54
CA ARG A 39 -10.10 -46.72 1.67
C ARG A 39 -9.72 -47.39 2.99
N HIS A 40 -10.72 -47.91 3.71
CA HIS A 40 -10.46 -48.72 4.89
C HIS A 40 -10.06 -50.15 4.48
N VAL A 41 -8.90 -50.63 4.94
CA VAL A 41 -8.44 -52.00 4.72
C VAL A 41 -8.44 -52.75 6.03
N ALA A 42 -9.12 -53.91 6.07
CA ALA A 42 -9.06 -54.83 7.19
C ALA A 42 -8.17 -56.02 6.80
N VAL A 43 -7.07 -56.19 7.53
CA VAL A 43 -6.18 -57.34 7.37
C VAL A 43 -6.47 -58.32 8.49
N GLY A 44 -6.98 -59.50 8.15
CA GLY A 44 -7.32 -60.55 9.09
C GLY A 44 -6.20 -61.56 9.24
N HIS A 45 -5.90 -61.92 10.49
CA HIS A 45 -4.99 -63.02 10.81
C HIS A 45 -5.75 -64.10 11.59
N PRO A 46 -5.80 -65.37 11.15
CA PRO A 46 -6.37 -66.44 11.95
C PRO A 46 -5.32 -66.99 12.93
N ASP A 47 -5.58 -66.79 14.21
CA ASP A 47 -5.02 -67.52 15.35
C ASP A 47 -3.51 -67.85 15.28
N GLU A 48 -2.67 -66.88 15.67
CA GLU A 48 -1.23 -67.01 15.99
C GLU A 48 -0.28 -67.45 14.86
N SER A 49 -0.72 -67.54 13.61
CA SER A 49 0.18 -67.74 12.45
C SER A 49 0.90 -66.42 12.03
N ALA A 50 1.92 -66.51 11.16
CA ALA A 50 2.59 -65.34 10.57
C ALA A 50 2.15 -65.06 9.11
N ALA A 51 1.19 -65.82 8.58
CA ALA A 51 0.75 -65.72 7.19
C ALA A 51 -0.62 -65.03 7.09
N ILE A 52 -0.70 -63.96 6.30
CA ILE A 52 -1.95 -63.26 5.97
C ILE A 52 -2.75 -64.16 5.04
N THR A 53 -3.93 -64.61 5.48
CA THR A 53 -4.78 -65.53 4.71
C THR A 53 -5.93 -64.84 3.98
N ASP A 54 -6.26 -63.62 4.37
CA ASP A 54 -7.31 -62.84 3.72
C ASP A 54 -7.02 -61.34 3.78
N CYS A 55 -7.29 -60.64 2.68
CA CYS A 55 -7.19 -59.20 2.57
C CYS A 55 -8.49 -58.71 1.92
N ALA A 56 -9.42 -58.24 2.76
CA ALA A 56 -10.71 -57.77 2.30
C ALA A 56 -10.68 -56.25 2.18
N ILE A 57 -10.90 -55.76 0.97
CA ILE A 57 -11.26 -54.37 0.75
C ILE A 57 -12.77 -54.29 0.97
N THR A 58 -13.20 -53.64 2.04
CA THR A 58 -14.60 -53.21 2.12
C THR A 58 -14.77 -52.11 1.08
N ALA A 59 -15.34 -52.43 -0.07
CA ALA A 59 -15.63 -51.43 -1.08
C ALA A 59 -16.64 -50.44 -0.45
N PRO A 60 -16.33 -49.13 -0.33
CA PRO A 60 -17.39 -48.16 -0.17
C PRO A 60 -18.33 -48.32 -1.37
N ASP A 61 -19.62 -48.08 -1.15
CA ASP A 61 -20.63 -48.10 -2.20
C ASP A 61 -20.10 -47.33 -3.44
N LEU A 62 -19.85 -48.06 -4.52
CA LEU A 62 -19.14 -47.54 -5.70
C LEU A 62 -20.00 -46.58 -6.53
N GLU A 63 -21.30 -46.45 -6.23
CA GLU A 63 -22.16 -45.42 -6.82
C GLU A 63 -22.07 -44.06 -6.10
N GLU A 64 -21.65 -44.04 -4.84
CA GLU A 64 -21.37 -42.82 -4.05
C GLU A 64 -19.97 -42.89 -3.42
N GLN A 65 -18.92 -42.82 -4.23
CA GLN A 65 -17.61 -42.44 -3.66
C GLN A 65 -17.74 -41.01 -3.12
N PRO A 66 -17.55 -40.81 -1.81
CA PRO A 66 -17.68 -39.49 -1.23
C PRO A 66 -16.58 -38.58 -1.79
N VAL A 67 -16.93 -37.33 -2.07
CA VAL A 67 -15.94 -36.31 -2.45
C VAL A 67 -14.96 -36.13 -1.27
N ASN A 68 -13.67 -35.96 -1.56
CA ASN A 68 -12.64 -35.69 -0.55
C ASN A 68 -12.41 -34.19 -0.40
N VAL A 69 -12.08 -33.73 0.80
CA VAL A 69 -11.61 -32.37 1.08
C VAL A 69 -10.09 -32.41 1.21
N ASP A 70 -9.40 -32.07 0.12
CA ASP A 70 -7.96 -32.21 -0.01
C ASP A 70 -7.20 -31.13 0.76
N ALA A 71 -7.77 -29.92 0.88
CA ALA A 71 -7.20 -28.81 1.65
C ALA A 71 -8.23 -27.68 1.87
N ILE A 72 -8.00 -26.87 2.92
CA ILE A 72 -8.69 -25.60 3.16
C ILE A 72 -7.61 -24.54 3.30
N GLU A 73 -7.59 -23.56 2.40
CA GLU A 73 -6.66 -22.43 2.41
C GLU A 73 -7.40 -21.12 2.72
N VAL A 74 -6.90 -20.31 3.65
CA VAL A 74 -7.46 -18.99 3.97
C VAL A 74 -6.47 -17.93 3.53
N THR A 75 -6.84 -17.13 2.55
CA THR A 75 -5.93 -16.18 1.91
C THR A 75 -6.52 -14.78 1.77
N GLN A 76 -5.63 -13.80 1.77
CA GLN A 76 -5.95 -12.37 1.63
C GLN A 76 -5.06 -11.65 0.62
N SER A 77 -3.95 -12.27 0.19
CA SER A 77 -2.98 -11.71 -0.77
C SER A 77 -1.98 -12.79 -1.21
N VAL A 78 -1.33 -13.46 -0.24
CA VAL A 78 -0.36 -14.55 -0.48
C VAL A 78 -0.42 -15.51 0.70
N GLN A 79 -0.34 -16.82 0.46
CA GLN A 79 -0.46 -17.82 1.51
C GLN A 79 0.23 -19.13 1.12
N ASP A 80 0.48 -19.99 2.11
CA ASP A 80 0.84 -21.39 1.95
C ASP A 80 -0.19 -22.33 2.62
N LEU A 81 -0.17 -23.62 2.30
CA LEU A 81 -1.15 -24.57 2.84
C LEU A 81 -1.04 -24.76 4.37
N SER A 82 0.09 -24.39 5.00
CA SER A 82 0.23 -24.42 6.46
C SER A 82 -0.38 -23.19 7.16
N GLN A 83 -0.90 -22.22 6.40
CA GLN A 83 -1.47 -20.97 6.93
C GLN A 83 -0.46 -20.12 7.71
N SER A 84 0.79 -20.05 7.23
CA SER A 84 1.90 -19.37 7.93
C SER A 84 1.95 -17.85 7.71
N VAL A 85 1.20 -17.31 6.75
CA VAL A 85 1.13 -15.86 6.50
C VAL A 85 0.04 -15.26 7.38
N ALA A 86 0.40 -14.20 8.11
CA ALA A 86 -0.50 -13.52 9.04
C ALA A 86 -1.74 -12.97 8.31
N LEU A 87 -2.92 -13.38 8.76
CA LEU A 87 -4.19 -12.85 8.26
C LEU A 87 -4.55 -11.57 9.03
N ILE A 88 -4.96 -10.53 8.32
CA ILE A 88 -5.31 -9.23 8.90
C ILE A 88 -6.79 -9.16 9.21
N ALA A 89 -7.11 -8.81 10.45
CA ALA A 89 -8.49 -8.65 10.89
C ALA A 89 -9.21 -7.57 10.09
N GLY A 90 -10.43 -7.84 9.64
CA GLY A 90 -11.25 -6.92 8.84
C GLY A 90 -10.82 -6.75 7.38
N LYS A 91 -9.75 -7.40 6.93
CA LYS A 91 -9.37 -7.43 5.50
C LYS A 91 -10.23 -8.46 4.76
N ARG A 92 -10.63 -8.13 3.52
CA ARG A 92 -11.38 -9.05 2.63
C ARG A 92 -10.61 -10.37 2.51
N THR A 93 -11.27 -11.47 2.81
CA THR A 93 -10.64 -12.79 2.94
C THR A 93 -11.37 -13.81 2.10
N VAL A 94 -10.63 -14.66 1.41
CA VAL A 94 -11.18 -15.78 0.66
C VAL A 94 -10.73 -17.09 1.29
N VAL A 95 -11.68 -17.96 1.57
CA VAL A 95 -11.43 -19.36 1.90
C VAL A 95 -11.52 -20.15 0.61
N ARG A 96 -10.46 -20.88 0.25
CA ARG A 96 -10.43 -21.80 -0.89
C ARG A 96 -10.49 -23.22 -0.35
N VAL A 97 -11.54 -23.96 -0.72
CA VAL A 97 -11.70 -25.36 -0.37
C VAL A 97 -11.42 -26.20 -1.61
N TYR A 98 -10.38 -27.03 -1.51
CA TYR A 98 -9.96 -27.95 -2.54
C TYR A 98 -10.65 -29.28 -2.31
N VAL A 99 -11.41 -29.72 -3.30
CA VAL A 99 -12.16 -30.96 -3.21
C VAL A 99 -11.87 -31.84 -4.43
N SER A 100 -11.84 -33.15 -4.22
CA SER A 100 -11.56 -34.09 -5.29
C SER A 100 -12.49 -35.29 -5.31
N LYS A 101 -12.53 -35.94 -6.46
CA LYS A 101 -13.17 -37.24 -6.65
C LYS A 101 -12.20 -38.12 -7.41
N HIS A 102 -12.03 -39.38 -7.00
CA HIS A 102 -11.02 -40.25 -7.62
C HIS A 102 -11.57 -41.15 -8.75
N SER A 103 -12.88 -41.13 -9.02
CA SER A 103 -13.52 -42.02 -10.00
C SER A 103 -14.79 -41.47 -10.63
N GLY A 104 -15.24 -42.06 -11.76
CA GLY A 104 -16.45 -41.66 -12.49
C GLY A 104 -16.26 -40.39 -13.36
N PRO A 105 -17.28 -39.91 -14.08
CA PRO A 105 -17.15 -38.76 -14.98
C PRO A 105 -16.90 -37.44 -14.22
N PRO A 106 -16.34 -36.39 -14.86
CA PRO A 106 -16.18 -35.08 -14.24
C PRO A 106 -17.50 -34.57 -13.62
N ARG A 107 -17.41 -33.89 -12.49
CA ARG A 107 -18.59 -33.44 -11.74
C ARG A 107 -18.44 -32.00 -11.28
N THR A 108 -19.41 -31.16 -11.60
CA THR A 108 -19.45 -29.79 -11.10
C THR A 108 -20.19 -29.73 -9.76
N VAL A 109 -19.60 -29.02 -8.80
CA VAL A 109 -20.11 -28.86 -7.43
C VAL A 109 -20.01 -27.40 -6.99
N GLY A 110 -20.94 -26.98 -6.13
CA GLY A 110 -20.84 -25.83 -5.24
C GLY A 110 -20.79 -26.31 -3.78
N GLY A 111 -20.79 -25.40 -2.82
CA GLY A 111 -20.85 -25.79 -1.42
C GLY A 111 -21.15 -24.66 -0.44
N GLU A 112 -21.15 -25.02 0.83
CA GLU A 112 -21.28 -24.11 1.97
C GLU A 112 -20.19 -24.46 2.98
N ILE A 113 -19.53 -23.45 3.56
CA ILE A 113 -18.65 -23.61 4.72
C ILE A 113 -19.35 -23.15 5.99
N SER A 114 -18.95 -23.74 7.11
CA SER A 114 -19.24 -23.25 8.45
C SER A 114 -18.02 -22.53 9.00
N VAL A 115 -18.21 -21.30 9.48
CA VAL A 115 -17.19 -20.49 10.16
C VAL A 115 -17.61 -20.16 11.60
N ARG A 116 -16.66 -20.16 12.53
CA ARG A 116 -16.93 -19.99 13.96
C ARG A 116 -15.74 -19.37 14.69
N GLN A 117 -15.96 -18.29 15.46
CA GLN A 117 -14.89 -17.59 16.18
C GLN A 117 -14.46 -18.36 17.45
N GLY A 118 -15.39 -18.60 18.37
CA GLY A 118 -15.18 -19.41 19.57
C GLY A 118 -15.88 -20.77 19.52
N PRO A 119 -15.45 -21.77 20.30
CA PRO A 119 -16.08 -23.10 20.34
C PRO A 119 -17.59 -23.07 20.65
N SER A 120 -18.02 -22.10 21.47
CA SER A 120 -19.40 -21.87 21.90
C SER A 120 -20.20 -20.91 21.01
N ASP A 121 -19.56 -20.24 20.06
CA ASP A 121 -20.25 -19.31 19.18
C ASP A 121 -21.11 -20.06 18.16
N PRO A 122 -22.27 -19.50 17.76
CA PRO A 122 -23.08 -20.11 16.73
C PRO A 122 -22.28 -20.14 15.40
N PRO A 123 -22.27 -21.27 14.67
CA PRO A 123 -21.65 -21.33 13.37
C PRO A 123 -22.39 -20.42 12.39
N LEU A 124 -21.64 -19.66 11.60
CA LEU A 124 -22.16 -18.94 10.45
C LEU A 124 -21.91 -19.77 9.19
N VAL A 125 -22.93 -19.86 8.33
CA VAL A 125 -22.83 -20.58 7.05
C VAL A 125 -22.55 -19.58 5.94
N VAL A 126 -21.52 -19.86 5.12
CA VAL A 126 -21.13 -19.02 3.98
C VAL A 126 -21.21 -19.86 2.70
N PRO A 127 -21.99 -19.46 1.69
CA PRO A 127 -22.07 -20.18 0.42
C PRO A 127 -20.86 -19.89 -0.47
N SER A 128 -20.54 -20.82 -1.37
CA SER A 128 -19.47 -20.62 -2.35
C SER A 128 -19.84 -19.54 -3.37
N LEU A 129 -18.87 -18.71 -3.74
CA LEU A 129 -18.97 -17.69 -4.78
C LEU A 129 -19.07 -18.33 -6.17
N ASN A 130 -18.45 -19.49 -6.34
CA ASN A 130 -18.36 -20.21 -7.59
C ASN A 130 -18.76 -21.69 -7.42
N SER A 131 -18.88 -22.36 -8.56
CA SER A 131 -18.85 -23.81 -8.66
C SER A 131 -17.54 -24.26 -9.31
N THR A 132 -17.04 -25.43 -8.95
CA THR A 132 -15.82 -26.01 -9.57
C THR A 132 -16.11 -27.38 -10.15
N THR A 133 -15.38 -27.76 -11.21
CA THR A 133 -15.52 -29.07 -11.85
C THR A 133 -14.39 -30.00 -11.40
N LEU A 134 -14.79 -31.12 -10.80
CA LEU A 134 -13.88 -32.10 -10.25
C LEU A 134 -13.53 -33.12 -11.33
N TYR A 135 -12.27 -33.12 -11.76
CA TYR A 135 -11.73 -34.08 -12.73
C TYR A 135 -10.97 -35.19 -12.00
N PRO A 136 -11.35 -36.47 -12.17
CA PRO A 136 -10.64 -37.58 -11.52
C PRO A 136 -9.15 -37.65 -11.82
N ALA A 137 -8.75 -37.24 -13.02
CA ALA A 137 -7.34 -37.21 -13.42
C ALA A 137 -6.49 -36.17 -12.65
N GLN A 138 -7.12 -35.26 -11.90
CA GLN A 138 -6.48 -34.18 -11.13
C GLN A 138 -6.77 -34.30 -9.63
N ALA A 139 -7.30 -35.44 -9.18
CA ALA A 139 -7.70 -35.65 -7.81
C ALA A 139 -6.49 -35.65 -6.86
N GLY A 140 -6.56 -34.87 -5.78
CA GLY A 140 -5.47 -34.73 -4.80
C GLY A 140 -4.31 -33.83 -5.22
N ASP A 141 -4.27 -33.33 -6.47
CA ASP A 141 -3.22 -32.43 -6.94
C ASP A 141 -3.52 -30.97 -6.55
N VAL A 142 -3.39 -30.69 -5.25
CA VAL A 142 -3.68 -29.37 -4.69
C VAL A 142 -2.73 -28.31 -5.26
N THR A 143 -1.46 -28.64 -5.53
CA THR A 143 -0.49 -27.70 -6.12
C THR A 143 -0.99 -27.18 -7.46
N LEU A 144 -1.42 -28.06 -8.37
CA LEU A 144 -2.03 -27.65 -9.65
C LEU A 144 -3.34 -26.88 -9.46
N GLN A 145 -4.16 -27.26 -8.48
CA GLN A 145 -5.43 -26.56 -8.22
C GLN A 145 -5.22 -25.14 -7.67
N ARG A 146 -4.14 -24.90 -6.92
CA ARG A 146 -3.85 -23.58 -6.33
C ARG A 146 -3.59 -22.51 -7.37
N THR A 147 -3.05 -22.86 -8.54
CA THR A 147 -2.71 -21.92 -9.61
C THR A 147 -3.90 -21.45 -10.46
N ASP A 148 -5.12 -21.92 -10.18
CA ASP A 148 -6.33 -21.56 -10.94
C ASP A 148 -7.50 -21.38 -9.96
N GLU A 149 -8.07 -20.18 -9.88
CA GLU A 149 -9.17 -19.87 -8.98
C GLU A 149 -10.44 -20.69 -9.27
N ASN A 150 -10.59 -21.25 -10.47
CA ASN A 150 -11.76 -22.06 -10.85
C ASN A 150 -11.64 -23.53 -10.39
N ARG A 151 -10.49 -23.93 -9.82
CA ARG A 151 -10.23 -25.30 -9.32
C ARG A 151 -10.44 -25.45 -7.82
N SER A 152 -10.96 -24.42 -7.16
CA SER A 152 -11.39 -24.45 -5.76
C SER A 152 -12.82 -23.92 -5.63
N LEU A 153 -13.51 -24.37 -4.58
CA LEU A 153 -14.68 -23.65 -4.08
C LEU A 153 -14.19 -22.45 -3.27
N ASN A 154 -14.54 -21.24 -3.70
CA ASN A 154 -14.10 -20.01 -3.09
C ASN A 154 -15.24 -19.39 -2.27
N PHE A 155 -14.95 -18.96 -1.05
CA PHE A 155 -15.91 -18.37 -0.13
C PHE A 155 -15.36 -17.03 0.34
N VAL A 156 -16.13 -15.96 0.17
CA VAL A 156 -15.71 -14.63 0.63
C VAL A 156 -16.24 -14.42 2.05
N LEU A 157 -15.34 -14.11 2.97
CA LEU A 157 -15.71 -13.73 4.34
C LEU A 157 -15.88 -12.21 4.41
N ASP A 158 -16.96 -11.77 5.06
CA ASP A 158 -17.19 -10.37 5.34
C ASP A 158 -16.20 -9.85 6.40
N PRO A 159 -15.81 -8.55 6.37
CA PRO A 159 -14.94 -7.95 7.39
C PRO A 159 -15.41 -8.16 8.84
N GLY A 160 -16.72 -8.26 9.07
CA GLY A 160 -17.28 -8.55 10.41
C GLY A 160 -17.03 -9.98 10.90
N GLN A 161 -16.74 -10.92 9.98
CA GLN A 161 -16.46 -12.32 10.28
C GLN A 161 -14.98 -12.56 10.59
N THR A 162 -14.10 -11.68 10.11
CA THR A 162 -12.64 -11.74 10.26
C THR A 162 -12.15 -10.84 11.39
N ALA A 163 -12.88 -10.77 12.50
CA ALA A 163 -12.42 -10.06 13.70
C ALA A 163 -11.11 -10.68 14.22
N GLU A 164 -10.33 -9.89 14.96
CA GLU A 164 -9.09 -10.35 15.58
C GLU A 164 -9.35 -11.57 16.48
N GLY A 165 -8.53 -12.61 16.33
CA GLY A 165 -8.65 -13.86 17.07
C GLY A 165 -8.77 -15.09 16.17
N PRO A 166 -9.08 -16.26 16.76
CA PRO A 166 -9.21 -17.51 16.02
C PRO A 166 -10.48 -17.54 15.16
N LEU A 167 -10.41 -18.25 14.03
CA LEU A 167 -11.56 -18.62 13.22
C LEU A 167 -11.43 -20.10 12.81
N ALA A 168 -12.38 -20.90 13.25
CA ALA A 168 -12.52 -22.30 12.85
C ALA A 168 -13.40 -22.41 11.59
N ILE A 169 -12.93 -23.15 10.60
CA ILE A 169 -13.54 -23.27 9.26
C ILE A 169 -13.63 -24.74 8.88
N SER A 170 -14.78 -25.16 8.37
CA SER A 170 -14.98 -26.50 7.83
C SER A 170 -15.99 -26.46 6.68
N LEU A 171 -15.83 -27.33 5.68
CA LEU A 171 -16.90 -27.57 4.70
C LEU A 171 -18.12 -28.18 5.42
N SER A 172 -19.29 -27.55 5.28
CA SER A 172 -20.52 -28.05 5.90
C SER A 172 -21.41 -28.79 4.92
N ARG A 173 -21.51 -28.32 3.67
CA ARG A 173 -22.36 -28.93 2.64
C ARG A 173 -21.69 -28.87 1.27
N LEU A 174 -21.88 -29.93 0.48
CA LEU A 174 -21.47 -29.98 -0.91
C LEU A 174 -22.71 -30.21 -1.78
N ILE A 175 -22.86 -29.44 -2.85
CA ILE A 175 -24.11 -29.34 -3.60
C ILE A 175 -23.82 -29.52 -5.09
N ARG A 176 -24.59 -30.37 -5.79
CA ARG A 176 -24.55 -30.47 -7.26
C ARG A 176 -25.21 -29.27 -7.92
N ASN A 177 -24.91 -29.05 -9.21
CA ASN A 177 -25.58 -28.00 -10.00
C ASN A 177 -27.12 -28.12 -10.05
N ASN A 178 -27.68 -29.31 -9.80
CA ASN A 178 -29.13 -29.55 -9.72
C ASN A 178 -29.70 -29.34 -8.30
N GLY A 179 -28.92 -28.82 -7.36
CA GLY A 179 -29.31 -28.58 -5.97
C GLY A 179 -29.26 -29.81 -5.05
N THR A 180 -28.90 -30.99 -5.56
CA THR A 180 -28.82 -32.21 -4.72
C THR A 180 -27.55 -32.19 -3.88
N GLU A 181 -27.68 -32.43 -2.58
CA GLU A 181 -26.57 -32.57 -1.65
C GLU A 181 -25.71 -33.81 -1.99
N LEU A 182 -24.41 -33.72 -1.71
CA LEU A 182 -23.44 -34.79 -1.93
C LEU A 182 -22.73 -35.14 -0.63
N PRO A 183 -22.59 -36.44 -0.32
CA PRO A 183 -21.73 -36.86 0.77
C PRO A 183 -20.25 -36.58 0.45
N PHE A 184 -19.49 -36.24 1.49
CA PHE A 184 -18.04 -36.08 1.43
C PHE A 184 -17.39 -36.77 2.64
N ALA A 185 -16.20 -37.33 2.45
CA ALA A 185 -15.68 -38.40 3.32
C ALA A 185 -15.04 -37.88 4.60
N THR A 186 -14.53 -36.63 4.56
CA THR A 186 -13.70 -36.06 5.62
C THR A 186 -14.17 -34.67 5.98
N THR A 187 -14.58 -34.48 7.24
CA THR A 187 -14.77 -33.15 7.84
C THR A 187 -13.40 -32.61 8.27
N ARG A 188 -12.63 -32.11 7.30
CA ARG A 188 -11.39 -31.39 7.61
C ARG A 188 -11.77 -30.04 8.20
N GLN A 189 -11.23 -29.74 9.38
CA GLN A 189 -11.36 -28.43 10.02
C GLN A 189 -10.02 -27.71 9.97
N SER A 190 -10.04 -26.43 9.61
CA SER A 190 -8.89 -25.52 9.72
C SER A 190 -9.17 -24.49 10.79
N VAL A 191 -8.15 -24.13 11.59
CA VAL A 191 -8.24 -23.03 12.56
C VAL A 191 -7.13 -22.05 12.22
N VAL A 192 -7.51 -20.83 11.88
CA VAL A 192 -6.58 -19.73 11.55
C VAL A 192 -6.72 -18.61 12.57
N TYR A 193 -5.75 -17.69 12.60
CA TYR A 193 -5.78 -16.52 13.48
C TYR A 193 -5.68 -15.23 12.68
N PHE A 194 -6.58 -14.28 12.99
CA PHE A 194 -6.55 -12.93 12.47
C PHE A 194 -5.88 -11.98 13.46
N HIS A 195 -5.01 -11.12 12.95
CA HIS A 195 -4.24 -10.15 13.70
C HIS A 195 -4.61 -8.72 13.30
N ARG A 196 -4.51 -7.77 14.22
CA ARG A 196 -4.57 -6.36 13.83
C ARG A 196 -3.37 -5.96 12.97
N SER A 197 -3.60 -4.98 12.12
CA SER A 197 -2.59 -4.23 11.38
C SER A 197 -3.04 -2.77 11.29
N PRO A 198 -2.12 -1.79 11.42
CA PRO A 198 -2.45 -0.39 11.21
C PRO A 198 -2.99 -0.14 9.79
N PRO A 199 -3.85 0.87 9.59
CA PRO A 199 -4.24 1.28 8.25
C PRO A 199 -3.05 1.92 7.52
N LEU A 200 -3.04 1.81 6.19
CA LEU A 200 -2.18 2.65 5.35
C LEU A 200 -2.83 4.03 5.24
N ARG A 201 -2.13 5.09 5.66
CA ARG A 201 -2.60 6.48 5.53
C ARG A 201 -1.94 7.07 4.29
N LEU A 202 -2.74 7.49 3.31
CA LEU A 202 -2.23 7.88 1.99
C LEU A 202 -2.86 9.19 1.48
N ARG A 203 -2.02 10.18 1.18
CA ARG A 203 -2.36 11.35 0.39
C ARG A 203 -1.97 11.10 -1.05
N VAL A 204 -2.94 11.06 -1.96
CA VAL A 204 -2.67 10.95 -3.40
C VAL A 204 -2.69 12.35 -4.02
N VAL A 205 -1.56 12.78 -4.56
CA VAL A 205 -1.38 14.09 -5.18
C VAL A 205 -1.36 13.90 -6.69
N GLY A 206 -2.49 14.17 -7.33
CA GLY A 206 -2.59 14.17 -8.79
C GLY A 206 -1.88 15.37 -9.40
N ILE A 207 -1.07 15.12 -10.41
CA ILE A 207 -0.31 16.17 -11.11
C ILE A 207 -0.99 16.53 -12.42
N ARG A 208 -1.48 17.76 -12.53
CA ARG A 208 -2.02 18.37 -13.74
C ARG A 208 -0.95 19.19 -14.44
N TYR A 209 -0.83 19.06 -15.75
CA TYR A 209 0.12 19.84 -16.54
C TYR A 209 -0.42 20.15 -17.94
N GLN A 210 0.12 21.18 -18.59
CA GLN A 210 -0.13 21.44 -20.00
C GLN A 210 1.03 20.88 -20.81
N TYR A 211 0.74 20.24 -21.94
CA TYR A 211 1.76 19.61 -22.78
C TYR A 211 1.54 19.95 -24.26
N SER A 212 2.63 20.18 -24.98
CA SER A 212 2.63 20.43 -26.42
C SER A 212 3.66 19.54 -27.12
N ASP A 213 3.20 18.70 -28.05
CA ASP A 213 4.06 17.89 -28.92
C ASP A 213 3.54 17.91 -30.37
N PRO A 214 4.27 18.50 -31.34
CA PRO A 214 5.55 19.21 -31.14
C PRO A 214 5.38 20.49 -30.29
N ALA A 215 6.47 21.09 -29.82
CA ALA A 215 6.44 22.22 -28.86
C ALA A 215 5.56 23.42 -29.29
N ASP A 216 5.39 23.65 -30.59
CA ASP A 216 4.56 24.74 -31.14
C ASP A 216 3.06 24.38 -31.26
N ALA A 217 2.66 23.15 -30.91
CA ALA A 217 1.27 22.71 -30.95
C ALA A 217 0.44 23.40 -29.85
N PRO A 218 -0.89 23.58 -30.06
CA PRO A 218 -1.79 24.02 -29.01
C PRO A 218 -1.67 23.13 -27.77
N PRO A 219 -1.44 23.69 -26.56
CA PRO A 219 -1.27 22.89 -25.36
C PRO A 219 -2.53 22.09 -25.02
N VAL A 220 -2.34 20.85 -24.60
CA VAL A 220 -3.39 20.00 -24.03
C VAL A 220 -3.20 19.85 -22.53
N THR A 221 -4.30 19.88 -21.79
CA THR A 221 -4.28 19.63 -20.35
C THR A 221 -4.27 18.13 -20.09
N ILE A 222 -3.22 17.67 -19.41
CA ILE A 222 -3.05 16.28 -18.98
C ILE A 222 -3.28 16.21 -17.46
N LEU A 223 -4.02 15.20 -17.03
CA LEU A 223 -4.23 14.85 -15.64
C LEU A 223 -4.52 13.34 -15.50
N PRO A 224 -4.26 12.73 -14.33
CA PRO A 224 -4.69 11.36 -14.04
C PRO A 224 -6.21 11.21 -14.12
N ALA A 225 -6.68 10.09 -14.65
CA ALA A 225 -8.09 9.74 -14.72
C ALA A 225 -8.60 9.24 -13.36
N ASN A 226 -9.91 9.32 -13.14
CA ASN A 226 -10.53 8.86 -11.88
C ASN A 226 -10.28 7.37 -11.59
N ILE A 227 -10.18 6.55 -12.64
CA ILE A 227 -9.89 5.11 -12.51
C ILE A 227 -8.52 4.88 -11.87
N ASP A 228 -7.52 5.70 -12.20
CA ASP A 228 -6.15 5.59 -11.68
C ASP A 228 -6.13 5.68 -10.15
N TYR A 229 -6.81 6.69 -9.58
CA TYR A 229 -6.92 6.84 -8.12
C TYR A 229 -7.63 5.65 -7.48
N GLY A 230 -8.73 5.17 -8.10
CA GLY A 230 -9.50 4.05 -7.59
C GLY A 230 -8.68 2.75 -7.57
N HIS A 231 -7.94 2.49 -8.65
CA HIS A 231 -7.14 1.28 -8.79
C HIS A 231 -5.96 1.30 -7.81
N VAL A 232 -5.24 2.42 -7.64
CA VAL A 232 -4.17 2.54 -6.62
C VAL A 232 -4.69 2.15 -5.23
N LEU A 233 -5.81 2.71 -4.80
CA LEU A 233 -6.38 2.42 -3.48
C LEU A 233 -6.84 0.96 -3.37
N SER A 234 -7.47 0.45 -4.42
CA SER A 234 -7.94 -0.94 -4.47
C SER A 234 -6.77 -1.91 -4.41
N TRP A 235 -5.74 -1.74 -5.25
CA TRP A 235 -4.58 -2.61 -5.32
C TRP A 235 -3.84 -2.65 -3.99
N LEU A 236 -3.58 -1.49 -3.36
CA LEU A 236 -2.98 -1.43 -2.03
C LEU A 236 -3.83 -2.19 -1.00
N GLN A 237 -5.15 -2.01 -1.02
CA GLN A 237 -6.04 -2.70 -0.09
C GLN A 237 -6.12 -4.22 -0.36
N ARG A 238 -5.85 -4.70 -1.58
CA ARG A 238 -5.82 -6.14 -1.91
C ARG A 238 -4.46 -6.76 -1.62
N ALA A 239 -3.37 -6.15 -2.10
CA ALA A 239 -2.03 -6.70 -2.05
C ALA A 239 -1.33 -6.55 -0.68
N TYR A 240 -1.46 -5.39 -0.02
CA TYR A 240 -0.71 -5.09 1.21
C TYR A 240 -1.36 -5.67 2.48
N PRO A 241 -0.59 -5.81 3.59
CA PRO A 241 -1.06 -6.28 4.90
C PRO A 241 -1.93 -5.24 5.65
N VAL A 242 -2.92 -4.65 4.98
CA VAL A 242 -3.84 -3.66 5.55
C VAL A 242 -5.29 -4.04 5.31
N ALA A 243 -6.13 -3.81 6.31
CA ALA A 243 -7.58 -3.94 6.15
C ALA A 243 -8.19 -2.72 5.44
N GLN A 244 -7.54 -1.57 5.56
CA GLN A 244 -8.02 -0.28 5.08
C GLN A 244 -6.87 0.60 4.60
N VAL A 245 -7.09 1.27 3.48
CA VAL A 245 -6.33 2.45 3.05
C VAL A 245 -7.17 3.67 3.42
N VAL A 246 -6.69 4.47 4.37
CA VAL A 246 -7.30 5.75 4.74
C VAL A 246 -6.69 6.80 3.84
N SER A 247 -7.44 7.27 2.86
CA SER A 247 -6.92 8.16 1.84
C SER A 247 -7.63 9.49 1.71
N SER A 248 -6.90 10.45 1.18
CA SER A 248 -7.41 11.71 0.64
C SER A 248 -6.69 12.01 -0.67
N GLN A 249 -7.35 12.75 -1.56
CA GLN A 249 -6.78 13.08 -2.88
C GLN A 249 -6.83 14.58 -3.16
N VAL A 250 -5.90 15.08 -3.97
CA VAL A 250 -5.87 16.48 -4.44
C VAL A 250 -5.32 16.52 -5.85
N LEU A 251 -5.76 17.49 -6.64
CA LEU A 251 -5.20 17.79 -7.95
C LEU A 251 -4.45 19.10 -7.88
N VAL A 252 -3.16 19.09 -8.21
CA VAL A 252 -2.27 20.26 -8.20
C VAL A 252 -1.63 20.46 -9.57
N ASN A 253 -1.11 21.66 -9.85
CA ASN A 253 -0.33 21.89 -11.06
C ASN A 253 1.09 21.38 -10.89
N ALA A 254 1.68 20.83 -11.95
CA ALA A 254 3.10 20.47 -11.99
C ALA A 254 4.02 21.70 -11.72
N PRO A 255 5.18 21.50 -11.10
CA PRO A 255 6.19 22.54 -10.94
C PRO A 255 6.95 22.81 -12.27
N GLY A 256 7.52 24.00 -12.43
CA GLY A 256 8.53 24.28 -13.48
C GLY A 256 8.07 25.18 -14.63
N GLY A 257 6.82 25.07 -15.12
CA GLY A 257 6.38 25.91 -16.24
C GLY A 257 4.90 25.80 -16.60
N PRO A 258 4.36 26.76 -17.37
CA PRO A 258 2.95 26.77 -17.75
C PRO A 258 2.62 25.74 -18.83
N VAL A 259 3.60 25.32 -19.66
CA VAL A 259 3.48 24.31 -20.73
C VAL A 259 4.80 23.56 -20.86
N PHE A 260 4.74 22.23 -20.89
CA PHE A 260 5.86 21.33 -21.08
C PHE A 260 5.93 20.79 -22.51
N SER A 261 7.10 20.31 -22.92
CA SER A 261 7.36 19.75 -24.24
C SER A 261 8.35 18.57 -24.14
N PRO A 262 8.62 17.83 -25.24
CA PRO A 262 9.63 16.76 -25.21
C PRO A 262 11.02 17.21 -24.73
N ASP A 263 11.39 18.46 -25.02
CA ASP A 263 12.70 19.05 -24.71
C ASP A 263 12.75 19.73 -23.33
N ASP A 264 11.58 20.04 -22.75
CA ASP A 264 11.44 20.74 -21.47
C ASP A 264 10.29 20.11 -20.67
N LYS A 265 10.63 19.12 -19.85
CA LYS A 265 9.71 18.31 -19.04
C LYS A 265 10.27 18.14 -17.64
N PHE A 266 9.36 18.05 -16.66
CA PHE A 266 9.71 17.67 -15.30
C PHE A 266 10.07 16.18 -15.23
N ASP A 267 10.78 15.81 -14.17
CA ASP A 267 11.07 14.42 -13.82
C ASP A 267 10.53 14.05 -12.42
N SER A 268 10.82 12.83 -11.97
CA SER A 268 10.38 12.34 -10.67
C SER A 268 11.03 13.05 -9.48
N ASP A 269 12.23 13.62 -9.64
CA ASP A 269 12.88 14.40 -8.60
C ASP A 269 12.17 15.76 -8.42
N ASP A 270 11.75 16.40 -9.51
CA ASP A 270 10.91 17.61 -9.47
C ASP A 270 9.54 17.34 -8.81
N ILE A 271 8.88 16.24 -9.16
CA ILE A 271 7.58 15.87 -8.57
C ILE A 271 7.72 15.50 -7.09
N ASN A 272 8.72 14.70 -6.72
CA ASN A 272 8.98 14.36 -5.32
C ASN A 272 9.29 15.60 -4.48
N ALA A 273 10.07 16.55 -5.01
CA ALA A 273 10.30 17.83 -4.32
C ALA A 273 9.00 18.63 -4.13
N HIS A 274 8.12 18.64 -5.13
CA HIS A 274 6.81 19.29 -5.03
C HIS A 274 5.92 18.63 -3.96
N VAL A 275 5.84 17.30 -3.98
CA VAL A 275 5.03 16.51 -3.04
C VAL A 275 5.58 16.62 -1.61
N ALA A 276 6.90 16.64 -1.42
CA ALA A 276 7.53 16.87 -0.11
C ALA A 276 7.18 18.26 0.45
N ALA A 277 7.16 19.31 -0.38
CA ALA A 277 6.74 20.64 0.04
C ALA A 277 5.27 20.70 0.47
N ILE A 278 4.37 20.01 -0.25
CA ILE A 278 2.96 19.84 0.13
C ILE A 278 2.86 19.12 1.48
N ARG A 279 3.58 18.01 1.64
CA ARG A 279 3.61 17.24 2.88
C ARG A 279 4.04 18.10 4.06
N ALA A 280 5.14 18.84 3.95
CA ALA A 280 5.62 19.70 5.04
C ALA A 280 4.56 20.71 5.50
N LEU A 281 3.86 21.36 4.55
CA LEU A 281 2.79 22.32 4.85
C LEU A 281 1.53 21.67 5.42
N ASP A 282 1.20 20.44 5.02
CA ASP A 282 0.11 19.66 5.58
C ASP A 282 0.40 19.24 7.03
N LEU A 283 1.63 18.82 7.31
CA LEU A 283 2.05 18.51 8.68
C LEU A 283 2.03 19.75 9.58
N ASP A 284 2.49 20.91 9.08
CA ASP A 284 2.33 22.19 9.78
C ASP A 284 0.84 22.57 9.96
N GLY A 285 0.01 22.13 9.01
CA GLY A 285 -1.45 22.25 9.01
C GLY A 285 -2.17 21.26 9.94
N GLY A 286 -1.47 20.34 10.61
CA GLY A 286 -2.02 19.39 11.57
C GLY A 286 -2.45 18.04 10.98
N ILE A 287 -2.08 17.72 9.73
CA ILE A 287 -2.27 16.38 9.16
C ILE A 287 -1.36 15.37 9.85
N ASP A 288 -1.83 14.11 9.95
CA ASP A 288 -1.13 13.03 10.65
C ASP A 288 0.26 12.78 10.03
N ALA A 289 1.31 12.85 10.86
CA ALA A 289 2.71 12.68 10.46
C ALA A 289 3.02 11.32 9.82
N ARG A 290 2.16 10.32 10.06
CA ARG A 290 2.26 8.96 9.53
C ARG A 290 1.69 8.81 8.11
N THR A 291 1.12 9.88 7.54
CA THR A 291 0.55 9.88 6.19
C THR A 291 1.66 9.82 5.15
N LEU A 292 1.60 8.82 4.26
CA LEU A 292 2.42 8.73 3.06
C LEU A 292 1.82 9.62 1.97
N TYR A 293 2.68 10.18 1.12
CA TYR A 293 2.29 11.02 0.00
C TYR A 293 2.77 10.37 -1.29
N TYR A 294 1.85 10.17 -2.23
CA TYR A 294 2.13 9.60 -3.54
C TYR A 294 1.73 10.59 -4.65
N GLY A 295 2.71 11.06 -5.42
CA GLY A 295 2.49 11.84 -6.64
C GLY A 295 2.09 10.94 -7.79
N ILE A 296 0.87 11.10 -8.32
CA ILE A 296 0.39 10.32 -9.47
C ILE A 296 0.38 11.19 -10.73
N VAL A 297 1.08 10.73 -11.77
CA VAL A 297 1.30 11.48 -13.01
C VAL A 297 0.80 10.68 -14.20
N SER A 298 -0.11 11.24 -15.00
CA SER A 298 -0.55 10.56 -16.23
C SER A 298 0.56 10.57 -17.27
N ASP A 299 0.77 9.44 -17.94
CA ASP A 299 1.76 9.29 -19.02
C ASP A 299 1.28 9.78 -20.39
N ALA A 300 0.05 10.28 -20.48
CA ALA A 300 -0.58 10.69 -21.74
C ALA A 300 0.17 11.82 -22.47
N GLY A 301 0.95 12.62 -21.74
CA GLY A 301 1.92 13.55 -22.34
C GLY A 301 3.28 12.89 -22.59
N PHE A 302 3.86 12.31 -21.54
CA PHE A 302 5.15 11.61 -21.61
C PHE A 302 5.29 10.64 -20.43
N PHE A 303 6.10 9.59 -20.60
CA PHE A 303 6.42 8.67 -19.52
C PHE A 303 7.49 9.26 -18.57
N MET A 304 7.18 9.29 -17.28
CA MET A 304 8.10 9.64 -16.20
C MET A 304 8.29 8.39 -15.33
N ARG A 305 9.50 7.83 -15.28
CA ARG A 305 9.78 6.70 -14.39
C ARG A 305 9.51 7.11 -12.94
N GLY A 306 8.85 6.22 -12.18
CA GLY A 306 8.62 6.44 -10.76
C GLY A 306 9.92 6.45 -9.97
N LYS A 307 9.85 7.04 -8.78
CA LYS A 307 10.98 7.13 -7.85
C LYS A 307 10.48 7.47 -6.45
N VAL A 308 11.11 6.88 -5.44
CA VAL A 308 10.96 7.31 -4.05
C VAL A 308 11.74 8.60 -3.78
N GLY A 309 11.07 9.59 -3.19
CA GLY A 309 11.68 10.86 -2.78
C GLY A 309 12.15 10.86 -1.31
N GLY A 310 11.71 9.88 -0.52
CA GLY A 310 12.02 9.83 0.90
C GLY A 310 11.15 8.85 1.65
N PRO A 311 11.40 8.68 2.95
CA PRO A 311 10.39 8.13 3.84
C PRO A 311 9.10 8.94 3.66
N PHE A 312 7.98 8.26 3.39
CA PHE A 312 6.66 8.87 3.21
C PHE A 312 6.42 9.70 1.93
N VAL A 313 7.37 9.79 0.99
CA VAL A 313 7.17 10.51 -0.28
C VAL A 313 7.66 9.66 -1.45
N SER A 314 6.80 9.42 -2.43
CA SER A 314 7.17 8.86 -3.72
C SER A 314 6.25 9.37 -4.82
N CYS A 315 6.62 9.11 -6.08
CA CYS A 315 5.77 9.41 -7.21
C CYS A 315 5.94 8.38 -8.31
N GLY A 316 4.93 8.24 -9.16
CA GLY A 316 4.98 7.31 -10.28
C GLY A 316 3.99 7.65 -11.40
N PRO A 317 4.22 7.03 -12.58
CA PRO A 317 3.37 7.20 -13.74
C PRO A 317 2.06 6.39 -13.60
N THR A 318 1.06 6.78 -14.39
CA THR A 318 -0.20 6.05 -14.56
C THR A 318 -0.73 6.23 -15.98
N GLY A 319 -1.50 5.26 -16.46
CA GLY A 319 -2.11 5.34 -17.77
C GLY A 319 -2.80 4.02 -18.17
N PRO A 320 -3.46 3.99 -19.34
CA PRO A 320 -4.25 2.85 -19.79
C PRO A 320 -3.42 1.70 -20.40
N GLY A 321 -2.09 1.77 -20.31
CA GLY A 321 -1.19 0.75 -20.87
C GLY A 321 -1.41 -0.61 -20.21
N ASP A 322 -1.40 -1.69 -21.01
CA ASP A 322 -1.66 -3.05 -20.53
C ASP A 322 -0.40 -3.82 -20.09
N TRP A 323 0.76 -3.33 -20.49
CA TRP A 323 2.07 -3.98 -20.27
C TRP A 323 2.09 -5.47 -20.65
N GLY A 324 1.19 -5.91 -21.52
CA GLY A 324 1.04 -7.31 -21.94
C GLY A 324 0.51 -8.31 -20.90
N TRP A 325 0.21 -7.89 -19.66
CA TRP A 325 -0.27 -8.80 -18.60
C TRP A 325 -1.30 -8.21 -17.63
N ASP A 326 -1.44 -6.89 -17.63
CA ASP A 326 -2.38 -6.14 -16.81
C ASP A 326 -3.45 -5.50 -17.71
N PHE A 327 -4.72 -5.84 -17.51
CA PHE A 327 -5.78 -5.48 -18.46
C PHE A 327 -6.94 -4.74 -17.80
N ASP A 328 -6.72 -4.23 -16.59
CA ASP A 328 -7.80 -3.58 -15.85
C ASP A 328 -8.03 -2.11 -16.23
N GLY A 329 -7.14 -1.55 -17.05
CA GLY A 329 -7.25 -0.22 -17.62
C GLY A 329 -6.46 0.86 -16.88
N SER A 330 -5.69 0.51 -15.84
CA SER A 330 -4.70 1.41 -15.25
C SER A 330 -3.53 0.66 -14.63
N TYR A 331 -2.34 0.78 -15.21
CA TYR A 331 -1.12 0.19 -14.63
C TYR A 331 -0.59 0.95 -13.40
N GLY A 332 -1.16 2.12 -13.10
CA GLY A 332 -0.69 2.98 -12.02
C GLY A 332 -0.84 2.34 -10.64
N ASP A 333 -1.62 1.26 -10.51
CA ASP A 333 -1.94 0.64 -9.25
C ASP A 333 -0.82 -0.24 -8.69
N TRP A 334 -0.28 -1.17 -9.48
CA TRP A 334 0.90 -1.94 -9.13
C TRP A 334 2.16 -1.08 -9.17
N TYR A 335 2.23 -0.06 -10.04
CA TYR A 335 3.34 0.88 -10.06
C TYR A 335 3.37 1.72 -8.77
N ALA A 336 2.23 2.26 -8.33
CA ALA A 336 2.13 2.90 -7.02
C ALA A 336 2.44 1.92 -5.88
N GLY A 337 2.02 0.66 -6.02
CA GLY A 337 2.39 -0.44 -5.14
C GLY A 337 3.90 -0.65 -5.01
N HIS A 338 4.66 -0.45 -6.07
CA HIS A 338 6.13 -0.51 -6.07
C HIS A 338 6.71 0.71 -5.32
N GLU A 339 6.34 1.92 -5.72
CA GLU A 339 6.88 3.17 -5.19
C GLU A 339 6.53 3.42 -3.71
N ILE A 340 5.33 3.02 -3.30
CA ILE A 340 4.92 3.06 -1.90
C ILE A 340 5.66 1.98 -1.11
N GLY A 341 6.04 0.87 -1.75
CA GLY A 341 6.91 -0.15 -1.17
C GLY A 341 8.25 0.44 -0.75
N HIS A 342 8.89 1.20 -1.65
CA HIS A 342 10.12 1.96 -1.34
C HIS A 342 9.91 2.94 -0.17
N SER A 343 8.80 3.70 -0.16
CA SER A 343 8.45 4.60 0.96
C SER A 343 8.28 3.86 2.30
N LEU A 344 7.94 2.56 2.25
CA LEU A 344 7.83 1.66 3.40
C LEU A 344 9.14 0.88 3.67
N GLY A 345 10.25 1.33 3.09
CA GLY A 345 11.59 0.80 3.35
C GLY A 345 11.90 -0.49 2.61
N ARG A 346 11.19 -0.78 1.51
CA ARG A 346 11.46 -1.95 0.68
C ARG A 346 12.43 -1.58 -0.43
N PRO A 347 13.64 -2.16 -0.47
CA PRO A 347 14.47 -2.11 -1.67
C PRO A 347 13.98 -3.12 -2.72
N HIS A 348 14.57 -3.08 -3.92
CA HIS A 348 14.35 -4.09 -4.94
C HIS A 348 14.79 -5.48 -4.49
N VAL A 349 14.13 -6.52 -4.99
CA VAL A 349 14.44 -7.92 -4.62
C VAL A 349 15.34 -8.67 -5.62
N GLY A 350 15.80 -7.99 -6.67
CA GLY A 350 16.79 -8.52 -7.61
C GLY A 350 16.24 -9.46 -8.68
N ALA A 351 15.69 -8.87 -9.74
CA ALA A 351 15.26 -9.54 -10.97
C ALA A 351 15.13 -8.54 -12.12
N CYS A 352 14.98 -9.02 -13.35
CA CYS A 352 14.60 -8.22 -14.53
C CYS A 352 15.47 -6.97 -14.83
N GLY A 353 16.75 -7.01 -14.47
CA GLY A 353 17.71 -5.94 -14.81
C GLY A 353 17.75 -4.78 -13.82
N GLU A 354 17.07 -4.91 -12.68
CA GLU A 354 17.11 -3.89 -11.63
C GLU A 354 18.47 -3.78 -10.94
N SER A 355 18.61 -2.80 -10.05
CA SER A 355 19.76 -2.61 -9.16
C SER A 355 19.31 -2.55 -7.68
N GLY A 356 20.24 -2.32 -6.73
CA GLY A 356 19.87 -2.04 -5.33
C GLY A 356 19.24 -3.21 -4.56
N PHE A 357 19.75 -4.43 -4.76
CA PHE A 357 19.09 -5.65 -4.31
C PHE A 357 19.09 -5.89 -2.80
N ASP A 358 18.00 -6.46 -2.29
CA ASP A 358 17.96 -7.15 -1.00
C ASP A 358 18.50 -8.57 -1.15
N ASP A 359 19.77 -8.77 -0.78
CA ASP A 359 20.42 -10.09 -0.77
C ASP A 359 19.73 -11.11 0.17
N ARG A 360 18.77 -10.68 1.00
CA ARG A 360 17.98 -11.55 1.88
C ARG A 360 16.70 -12.07 1.23
N TYR A 361 16.35 -11.61 0.02
CA TYR A 361 15.18 -12.12 -0.68
C TYR A 361 15.37 -13.62 -0.99
N PRO A 362 14.48 -14.50 -0.51
CA PRO A 362 14.77 -15.93 -0.52
C PRO A 362 14.37 -16.64 -1.82
N PHE A 363 13.61 -15.98 -2.70
CA PHE A 363 13.01 -16.65 -3.86
C PHE A 363 13.76 -16.32 -5.15
N PRO A 364 13.99 -17.32 -6.00
CA PRO A 364 14.78 -17.15 -7.21
C PRO A 364 14.09 -16.18 -8.18
N SER A 365 14.90 -15.41 -8.91
CA SER A 365 14.42 -14.51 -9.98
C SER A 365 13.33 -13.52 -9.54
N GLY A 366 13.26 -13.15 -8.26
CA GLY A 366 12.23 -12.25 -7.75
C GLY A 366 10.83 -12.88 -7.66
N GLN A 367 10.68 -14.20 -7.79
CA GLN A 367 9.39 -14.90 -7.77
C GLN A 367 8.70 -14.87 -6.40
N LEU A 368 7.40 -15.13 -6.31
CA LEU A 368 6.69 -15.17 -5.00
C LEU A 368 7.05 -16.41 -4.15
N SER A 369 7.56 -17.46 -4.77
CA SER A 369 7.94 -18.72 -4.14
C SER A 369 9.17 -19.35 -4.79
N ALA A 370 9.75 -20.35 -4.13
CA ALA A 370 10.71 -21.26 -4.75
C ALA A 370 10.01 -22.24 -5.72
N THR A 371 10.79 -23.13 -6.33
CA THR A 371 10.32 -24.12 -7.31
C THR A 371 9.29 -25.12 -6.78
N ASP A 372 9.00 -25.10 -5.48
CA ASP A 372 7.98 -25.92 -4.82
C ASP A 372 6.57 -25.32 -4.86
N ASP A 373 6.43 -24.06 -5.33
CA ASP A 373 5.18 -23.28 -5.30
C ASP A 373 4.51 -23.32 -3.90
N GLY A 374 5.34 -23.36 -2.85
CA GLY A 374 4.88 -23.39 -1.46
C GLY A 374 4.01 -22.18 -1.13
N PHE A 375 4.38 -21.00 -1.62
CA PHE A 375 3.58 -19.78 -1.52
C PHE A 375 2.90 -19.47 -2.85
N THR A 376 1.59 -19.20 -2.81
CA THR A 376 0.81 -18.80 -3.98
C THR A 376 0.13 -17.48 -3.68
N GLY A 377 0.21 -16.54 -4.63
CA GLY A 377 -0.54 -15.29 -4.55
C GLY A 377 -2.02 -15.52 -4.88
N PHE A 378 -2.87 -14.70 -4.32
CA PHE A 378 -4.30 -14.71 -4.61
C PHE A 378 -4.84 -13.28 -4.51
N ASP A 379 -5.16 -12.70 -5.66
CA ASP A 379 -5.91 -11.46 -5.70
C ASP A 379 -7.36 -11.78 -5.31
N VAL A 380 -7.81 -11.22 -4.18
CA VAL A 380 -9.17 -11.41 -3.66
C VAL A 380 -10.24 -10.62 -4.42
N GLY A 381 -9.82 -9.86 -5.44
CA GLY A 381 -10.65 -9.03 -6.30
C GLY A 381 -11.26 -7.83 -5.58
N ASP A 382 -11.86 -6.95 -6.37
CA ASP A 382 -12.65 -5.81 -5.91
C ASP A 382 -13.90 -5.67 -6.77
N PRO A 383 -15.06 -6.16 -6.28
CA PRO A 383 -16.32 -6.04 -7.01
C PRO A 383 -16.76 -4.60 -7.28
N VAL A 384 -16.32 -3.62 -6.48
CA VAL A 384 -16.67 -2.20 -6.70
C VAL A 384 -15.93 -1.66 -7.92
N ALA A 385 -14.67 -2.06 -8.09
CA ALA A 385 -13.86 -1.75 -9.26
C ALA A 385 -14.09 -2.72 -10.44
N GLY A 386 -14.93 -3.75 -10.28
CA GLY A 386 -15.16 -4.77 -11.31
C GLY A 386 -13.98 -5.75 -11.48
N LEU A 387 -13.08 -5.83 -10.50
CA LEU A 387 -11.89 -6.68 -10.54
C LEU A 387 -12.22 -8.08 -9.98
N PRO A 388 -12.05 -9.16 -10.77
CA PRO A 388 -12.34 -10.52 -10.33
C PRO A 388 -11.25 -11.04 -9.37
N THR A 389 -11.54 -12.14 -8.69
CA THR A 389 -10.50 -12.91 -7.98
C THR A 389 -9.56 -13.59 -8.97
N ARG A 390 -8.27 -13.72 -8.63
CA ARG A 390 -7.28 -14.38 -9.49
C ARG A 390 -6.27 -15.18 -8.67
N ALA A 391 -6.00 -16.42 -9.07
CA ALA A 391 -4.89 -17.19 -8.55
C ALA A 391 -3.58 -16.80 -9.25
N LEU A 392 -2.52 -16.62 -8.47
CA LEU A 392 -1.23 -16.10 -8.93
C LEU A 392 -0.14 -17.12 -8.59
N SER A 393 0.26 -17.94 -9.57
CA SER A 393 1.28 -18.99 -9.37
C SER A 393 2.58 -18.38 -8.84
N GLY A 394 3.13 -18.96 -7.78
CA GLY A 394 4.27 -18.39 -7.08
C GLY A 394 5.57 -18.46 -7.86
N THR A 395 5.65 -19.32 -8.89
CA THR A 395 6.81 -19.45 -9.79
C THR A 395 6.64 -18.72 -11.12
N LEU A 396 5.48 -18.13 -11.39
CA LEU A 396 5.23 -17.31 -12.59
C LEU A 396 5.20 -15.83 -12.26
N TRP A 397 4.60 -15.50 -11.11
CA TRP A 397 4.49 -14.12 -10.63
C TRP A 397 5.74 -13.71 -9.86
N HIS A 398 6.04 -12.43 -9.92
CA HIS A 398 7.19 -11.79 -9.30
C HIS A 398 6.73 -10.85 -8.19
N ASP A 399 7.62 -10.59 -7.23
CA ASP A 399 7.38 -9.60 -6.21
C ASP A 399 7.16 -8.22 -6.83
N VAL A 400 6.28 -7.43 -6.22
CA VAL A 400 6.05 -6.04 -6.65
C VAL A 400 7.29 -5.18 -6.54
N MET A 401 8.28 -5.51 -5.71
CA MET A 401 9.58 -4.81 -5.67
C MET A 401 10.53 -5.28 -6.78
N THR A 402 9.97 -5.79 -7.88
CA THR A 402 10.62 -5.97 -9.17
C THR A 402 9.88 -5.11 -10.18
N TYR A 403 10.48 -4.86 -11.34
CA TYR A 403 9.76 -4.35 -12.52
C TYR A 403 9.54 -5.45 -13.57
N CYS A 404 9.49 -6.71 -13.13
CA CYS A 404 9.17 -7.83 -14.01
C CYS A 404 7.70 -7.78 -14.48
N ASP A 405 7.34 -8.61 -15.45
CA ASP A 405 5.92 -8.88 -15.72
C ASP A 405 5.31 -9.71 -14.59
N TYR A 406 3.98 -9.65 -14.43
CA TYR A 406 3.21 -10.41 -13.43
C TYR A 406 3.59 -10.08 -11.98
N GLN A 407 3.40 -8.83 -11.56
CA GLN A 407 3.81 -8.36 -10.24
C GLN A 407 2.72 -8.52 -9.18
N TRP A 408 3.10 -9.02 -8.01
CA TRP A 408 2.26 -9.11 -6.82
C TRP A 408 3.09 -9.07 -5.54
N THR A 409 2.47 -8.84 -4.38
CA THR A 409 3.22 -8.83 -3.10
C THR A 409 3.60 -10.25 -2.68
N SER A 410 4.90 -10.57 -2.59
CA SER A 410 5.39 -11.85 -2.02
C SER A 410 5.21 -11.89 -0.50
N VAL A 411 5.33 -13.09 0.08
CA VAL A 411 5.32 -13.25 1.55
C VAL A 411 6.45 -12.47 2.23
N TYR A 412 7.61 -12.34 1.59
CA TYR A 412 8.74 -11.56 2.13
C TYR A 412 8.40 -10.08 2.12
N THR A 413 7.85 -9.57 1.02
CA THR A 413 7.41 -8.17 0.89
C THR A 413 6.30 -7.81 1.87
N TYR A 414 5.28 -8.66 1.93
CA TYR A 414 4.15 -8.56 2.85
C TYR A 414 4.59 -8.45 4.32
N ARG A 415 5.53 -9.29 4.76
CA ARG A 415 5.98 -9.33 6.16
C ARG A 415 6.74 -8.08 6.58
N GLU A 416 7.67 -7.57 5.76
CA GLU A 416 8.41 -6.35 6.15
C GLU A 416 7.53 -5.11 6.02
N ILE A 417 6.63 -5.03 5.02
CA ILE A 417 5.65 -3.93 4.95
C ILE A 417 4.82 -3.90 6.22
N ARG A 418 4.31 -5.05 6.68
CA ARG A 418 3.56 -5.12 7.95
C ARG A 418 4.40 -4.65 9.13
N ARG A 419 5.68 -5.05 9.20
CA ARG A 419 6.58 -4.60 10.28
C ARG A 419 6.80 -3.09 10.22
N ARG A 420 6.96 -2.52 9.03
CA ARG A 420 7.10 -1.07 8.86
C ARG A 420 5.84 -0.33 9.28
N LEU A 421 4.66 -0.80 8.88
CA LEU A 421 3.38 -0.20 9.26
C LEU A 421 3.21 -0.16 10.79
N MET A 422 3.58 -1.24 11.49
CA MET A 422 3.59 -1.27 12.96
C MET A 422 4.55 -0.22 13.54
N SER A 423 5.78 -0.15 13.03
CA SER A 423 6.76 0.85 13.46
C SER A 423 6.33 2.30 13.19
N VAL A 424 5.61 2.54 12.09
CA VAL A 424 5.06 3.87 11.76
C VAL A 424 3.88 4.20 12.68
N ASP A 425 3.05 3.23 13.05
CA ASP A 425 1.89 3.48 13.92
C ASP A 425 2.31 3.86 15.36
N ASP A 426 3.50 3.42 15.79
CA ASP A 426 4.14 3.82 17.06
C ASP A 426 4.65 5.27 17.05
N MET A 427 4.78 5.92 15.89
CA MET A 427 5.16 7.33 15.80
C MET A 427 4.04 8.25 16.31
N PRO A 428 4.36 9.40 16.91
CA PRO A 428 3.36 10.41 17.26
C PRO A 428 2.54 10.82 16.04
N ALA A 429 1.21 10.80 16.17
CA ALA A 429 0.30 11.19 15.09
C ALA A 429 0.45 12.67 14.71
N HIS A 430 0.86 13.53 15.64
CA HIS A 430 1.04 14.96 15.39
C HIS A 430 2.53 15.29 15.55
N ALA A 431 3.05 16.14 14.68
CA ALA A 431 4.39 16.68 14.84
C ALA A 431 4.51 17.39 16.21
N PRO A 432 5.66 17.27 16.91
CA PRO A 432 5.88 18.00 18.16
C PRO A 432 5.67 19.50 17.93
N GLY A 433 4.68 20.10 18.60
CA GLY A 433 4.34 21.52 18.46
C GLY A 433 3.05 21.84 17.68
N ALA A 434 2.44 20.86 17.00
CA ALA A 434 1.11 21.04 16.40
C ALA A 434 0.02 21.16 17.49
N PRO A 435 -0.99 22.03 17.31
CA PRO A 435 -2.08 22.17 18.28
C PRO A 435 -2.80 20.84 18.45
N VAL A 436 -2.69 20.26 19.66
CA VAL A 436 -3.44 19.07 20.04
C VAL A 436 -4.88 19.51 20.36
N PRO A 437 -5.92 19.03 19.65
CA PRO A 437 -7.29 19.29 20.07
C PRO A 437 -7.52 18.70 21.46
N ALA A 438 -8.06 19.51 22.37
CA ALA A 438 -8.33 19.11 23.75
C ALA A 438 -9.52 18.12 23.83
N SER A 439 -9.25 16.83 23.57
CA SER A 439 -9.92 15.60 24.04
C SER A 439 -9.39 14.44 23.18
N GLU A 440 -8.84 13.33 23.63
CA GLU A 440 -9.18 12.49 24.78
C GLU A 440 -7.93 11.77 25.29
N SER A 441 -7.67 11.87 26.60
CA SER A 441 -6.94 10.85 27.33
C SER A 441 -7.94 9.78 27.79
N ALA A 442 -8.17 8.72 27.01
CA ALA A 442 -8.70 7.44 27.49
C ALA A 442 -8.72 6.35 26.40
N GLY A 443 -7.98 5.26 26.63
CA GLY A 443 -8.41 3.90 26.32
C GLY A 443 -8.40 3.44 24.85
N ALA A 444 -7.57 2.43 24.58
CA ALA A 444 -7.73 1.54 23.43
C ALA A 444 -9.19 1.02 23.34
N GLY A 445 -9.90 1.30 22.24
CA GLY A 445 -11.26 0.80 22.03
C GLY A 445 -11.90 1.14 20.68
N ARG A 446 -11.98 0.11 19.81
CA ARG A 446 -12.92 -0.17 18.68
C ARG A 446 -13.19 0.89 17.57
N PRO A 447 -13.09 0.49 16.29
CA PRO A 447 -13.73 1.20 15.17
C PRO A 447 -15.15 0.65 14.93
N ASP A 448 -16.16 1.29 15.51
CA ASP A 448 -17.52 1.36 14.96
C ASP A 448 -18.32 2.40 15.77
N ARG A 449 -18.61 3.55 15.14
CA ARG A 449 -19.93 4.20 15.20
C ARG A 449 -20.06 5.33 14.18
N ARG A 450 -21.03 5.15 13.29
CA ARG A 450 -21.63 6.18 12.43
C ARG A 450 -22.24 7.30 13.31
N TYR A 451 -21.83 8.54 13.03
CA TYR A 451 -22.36 9.85 13.48
C TYR A 451 -22.84 10.02 14.95
N PRO A 452 -22.18 10.88 15.74
CA PRO A 452 -22.85 11.66 16.77
C PRO A 452 -22.98 13.13 16.36
N GLU A 453 -24.21 13.64 16.45
CA GLU A 453 -24.55 15.06 16.33
C GLU A 453 -23.96 15.90 17.49
N ARG A 454 -23.87 17.19 17.20
CA ARG A 454 -23.22 18.29 17.93
C ARG A 454 -23.64 18.40 19.40
N GLN A 455 -22.65 18.65 20.27
CA GLN A 455 -22.83 19.46 21.47
C GLN A 455 -22.10 20.79 21.27
N ILE A 456 -22.86 21.89 21.28
CA ILE A 456 -22.35 23.26 21.11
C ILE A 456 -21.63 23.64 22.40
N VAL A 457 -20.32 23.85 22.32
CA VAL A 457 -19.57 24.63 23.31
C VAL A 457 -19.02 25.86 22.60
N GLN A 458 -19.38 27.02 23.14
CA GLN A 458 -19.02 28.35 22.64
C GLN A 458 -17.49 28.49 22.56
N ALA A 459 -16.96 28.75 21.36
CA ALA A 459 -15.55 29.08 21.18
C ALA A 459 -15.23 30.41 21.87
N ALA A 460 -14.22 30.42 22.73
CA ALA A 460 -13.58 31.64 23.20
C ALA A 460 -12.88 32.33 22.02
N ARG A 461 -13.05 33.65 21.93
CA ARG A 461 -12.48 34.50 20.87
C ARG A 461 -10.94 34.47 20.93
N PRO A 462 -10.22 34.41 19.79
CA PRO A 462 -8.77 34.64 19.80
C PRO A 462 -8.50 36.13 20.07
N GLY A 463 -7.74 36.40 21.12
CA GLY A 463 -7.12 37.70 21.35
C GLY A 463 -6.02 37.95 20.32
N VAL A 464 -5.85 39.22 19.97
CA VAL A 464 -4.75 39.72 19.15
C VAL A 464 -3.51 39.74 20.05
N ASP A 465 -2.57 38.82 19.84
CA ASP A 465 -1.32 38.81 20.57
C ASP A 465 -0.31 39.72 19.86
N HIS A 466 -0.09 40.90 20.43
CA HIS A 466 1.07 41.74 20.17
C HIS A 466 2.13 41.50 21.27
N GLU A 467 3.34 41.20 20.79
CA GLU A 467 4.67 41.49 21.35
C GLU A 467 5.01 41.02 22.78
N ARG A 468 6.06 40.18 22.85
CA ARG A 468 6.94 40.07 24.03
C ARG A 468 8.40 40.22 23.62
N ASP A 469 9.12 40.99 24.42
CA ASP A 469 10.45 41.55 24.21
C ASP A 469 11.59 40.51 24.05
N GLY A 470 12.53 40.80 23.15
CA GLY A 470 13.97 40.81 23.50
C GLY A 470 14.84 39.57 23.25
N GLU A 471 14.30 38.41 22.87
CA GLU A 471 15.11 37.28 22.36
C GLU A 471 15.06 37.28 20.83
N ALA A 472 16.20 37.16 20.15
CA ALA A 472 16.25 37.08 18.70
C ALA A 472 15.39 35.89 18.24
N SER A 473 14.21 36.18 17.66
CA SER A 473 13.26 35.14 17.28
C SER A 473 13.91 34.21 16.27
N THR A 474 13.98 32.93 16.62
CA THR A 474 14.41 31.86 15.70
C THR A 474 13.16 31.35 15.00
N ALA A 475 13.08 31.53 13.68
CA ALA A 475 12.02 30.95 12.87
C ALA A 475 12.35 29.48 12.56
N THR A 476 11.36 28.70 12.17
CA THR A 476 11.57 27.34 11.66
C THR A 476 11.19 27.32 10.19
N VAL A 477 11.99 26.65 9.36
CA VAL A 477 11.82 26.64 7.90
C VAL A 477 11.99 25.23 7.36
N SER A 478 11.03 24.78 6.55
CA SER A 478 11.18 23.59 5.71
C SER A 478 11.94 23.98 4.44
N VAL A 479 13.01 23.26 4.15
CA VAL A 479 13.84 23.39 2.95
C VAL A 479 13.79 22.08 2.18
N VAL A 480 13.27 22.14 0.95
CA VAL A 480 13.26 21.03 0.01
C VAL A 480 14.23 21.31 -1.12
N ALA A 481 15.16 20.40 -1.36
CA ALA A 481 16.19 20.55 -2.39
C ALA A 481 16.48 19.22 -3.10
N THR A 482 16.82 19.30 -4.38
CA THR A 482 17.36 18.17 -5.16
C THR A 482 18.88 18.29 -5.20
N VAL A 483 19.61 17.19 -4.99
CA VAL A 483 21.07 17.18 -4.95
C VAL A 483 21.66 16.08 -5.83
N ASN A 484 22.85 16.31 -6.36
CA ASN A 484 23.71 15.31 -6.97
C ASN A 484 25.07 15.33 -6.26
N LEU A 485 25.33 14.33 -5.42
CA LEU A 485 26.54 14.24 -4.61
C LEU A 485 27.78 13.97 -5.47
N THR A 486 27.64 13.20 -6.56
CA THR A 486 28.74 12.90 -7.48
C THR A 486 29.21 14.16 -8.19
N GLN A 487 28.28 14.96 -8.71
CA GLN A 487 28.57 16.20 -9.43
C GLN A 487 28.76 17.41 -8.51
N ARG A 488 28.48 17.28 -7.20
CA ARG A 488 28.51 18.37 -6.21
C ARG A 488 27.61 19.54 -6.59
N SER A 489 26.46 19.22 -7.15
CA SER A 489 25.46 20.17 -7.62
C SER A 489 24.11 19.92 -6.94
N GLY A 490 23.17 20.85 -7.11
CA GLY A 490 21.87 20.78 -6.50
C GLY A 490 21.11 22.08 -6.64
N ALA A 491 19.83 22.08 -6.29
CA ALA A 491 18.95 23.23 -6.37
C ALA A 491 17.96 23.22 -5.21
N ILE A 492 17.81 24.36 -4.54
CA ILE A 492 16.77 24.58 -3.54
C ILE A 492 15.45 24.81 -4.28
N ARG A 493 14.50 23.89 -4.10
CA ARG A 493 13.21 23.91 -4.79
C ARG A 493 12.16 24.69 -4.01
N TYR A 494 12.10 24.47 -2.70
CA TYR A 494 11.14 25.13 -1.82
C TYR A 494 11.77 25.53 -0.49
N VAL A 495 11.39 26.72 -0.02
CA VAL A 495 11.71 27.23 1.31
C VAL A 495 10.41 27.76 1.90
N ASN A 496 9.91 27.10 2.94
CA ASN A 496 8.62 27.41 3.54
C ASN A 496 8.78 27.68 5.04
N PRO A 497 8.33 28.83 5.57
CA PRO A 497 8.28 29.07 7.01
C PRO A 497 7.23 28.18 7.67
N MET A 498 7.62 27.52 8.75
CA MET A 498 6.79 26.62 9.55
C MET A 498 6.39 27.30 10.86
N GLN A 499 5.20 27.00 11.36
CA GLN A 499 4.72 27.53 12.65
C GLN A 499 4.76 26.51 13.78
N SER A 500 4.47 25.25 13.45
CA SER A 500 4.21 24.19 14.42
C SER A 500 5.13 22.99 14.22
N LEU A 501 5.67 22.79 13.01
CA LEU A 501 6.56 21.68 12.72
C LEU A 501 7.94 21.92 13.34
N ALA A 502 8.33 21.09 14.30
CA ALA A 502 9.64 21.17 14.94
C ALA A 502 10.77 20.73 13.99
N PRO A 503 11.99 21.30 14.15
CA PRO A 503 13.17 20.82 13.45
C PRO A 503 13.46 19.35 13.73
N ALA A 504 13.86 18.62 12.69
CA ALA A 504 14.35 17.25 12.83
C ALA A 504 15.83 17.26 13.29
N PRO A 505 16.33 16.19 13.93
CA PRO A 505 17.75 16.04 14.19
C PRO A 505 18.54 16.12 12.87
N GLY A 506 19.58 16.95 12.84
CA GLY A 506 20.48 17.00 11.69
C GLY A 506 21.41 15.79 11.61
N GLU A 507 22.14 15.67 10.50
CA GLU A 507 23.21 14.69 10.30
C GLU A 507 24.58 15.41 10.32
N PRO A 508 25.27 15.47 11.46
CA PRO A 508 26.49 16.27 11.61
C PRO A 508 27.63 15.85 10.67
N GLU A 509 27.66 14.59 10.27
CA GLU A 509 28.66 14.01 9.35
C GLU A 509 28.13 13.89 7.91
N GLY A 510 26.94 14.43 7.63
CA GLY A 510 26.29 14.35 6.32
C GLY A 510 27.05 15.11 5.23
N HIS A 511 26.92 14.64 3.99
CA HIS A 511 27.55 15.27 2.81
C HIS A 511 26.83 16.51 2.31
N VAL A 512 25.66 16.83 2.85
CA VAL A 512 24.88 18.01 2.48
C VAL A 512 24.62 18.85 3.72
N THR A 513 24.86 20.15 3.57
CA THR A 513 24.71 21.12 4.65
C THR A 513 23.91 22.31 4.17
N LEU A 514 22.99 22.78 5.01
CA LEU A 514 22.33 24.07 4.85
C LEU A 514 23.07 25.11 5.71
N VAL A 515 23.63 26.13 5.07
CA VAL A 515 24.37 27.20 5.74
C VAL A 515 23.54 28.48 5.71
N VAL A 516 23.19 28.98 6.90
CA VAL A 516 22.42 30.22 7.05
C VAL A 516 23.37 31.40 7.13
N ARG A 517 23.21 32.38 6.24
CA ARG A 517 24.09 33.55 6.10
C ARG A 517 23.40 34.85 6.53
N ARG A 518 24.16 35.80 7.06
CA ARG A 518 23.73 37.21 7.20
C ARG A 518 23.94 37.97 5.90
N ALA A 519 23.41 39.20 5.86
CA ALA A 519 23.58 40.11 4.73
C ALA A 519 25.05 40.48 4.43
N ASP A 520 25.95 40.41 5.43
CA ASP A 520 27.39 40.65 5.25
C ASP A 520 28.18 39.40 4.78
N GLY A 521 27.49 38.27 4.54
CA GLY A 521 28.09 36.99 4.17
C GLY A 521 28.60 36.15 5.35
N GLY A 522 28.49 36.63 6.59
CA GLY A 522 28.85 35.88 7.78
C GLY A 522 27.92 34.68 8.01
N GLU A 523 28.49 33.54 8.37
CA GLU A 523 27.73 32.35 8.80
C GLU A 523 27.05 32.60 10.15
N VAL A 524 25.77 32.22 10.25
CA VAL A 524 24.95 32.32 11.47
C VAL A 524 24.65 30.95 12.04
N ALA A 525 24.37 30.00 11.18
CA ALA A 525 24.08 28.63 11.56
C ALA A 525 24.45 27.67 10.43
N ARG A 526 24.70 26.42 10.81
CA ARG A 526 25.08 25.33 9.92
C ARG A 526 24.34 24.08 10.33
N HIS A 527 23.62 23.48 9.39
CA HIS A 527 22.83 22.29 9.63
C HIS A 527 23.24 21.21 8.64
N GLY A 528 23.89 20.15 9.11
CA GLY A 528 24.00 18.93 8.33
C GLY A 528 22.62 18.30 8.20
N VAL A 529 22.22 17.92 6.99
CA VAL A 529 20.86 17.44 6.70
C VAL A 529 20.90 16.08 6.00
N PRO A 530 19.92 15.19 6.32
CA PRO A 530 19.83 13.90 5.64
C PRO A 530 19.48 14.08 4.17
N VAL A 531 20.02 13.18 3.34
CA VAL A 531 19.69 13.05 1.93
C VAL A 531 19.08 11.69 1.71
N THR A 532 17.87 11.64 1.14
CA THR A 532 17.33 10.38 0.62
C THR A 532 17.92 10.17 -0.76
N LEU A 533 18.88 9.25 -0.87
CA LEU A 533 19.45 8.85 -2.15
C LEU A 533 18.50 7.92 -2.91
N ASP A 534 18.59 7.99 -4.23
CA ASP A 534 17.93 7.06 -5.13
C ASP A 534 18.34 5.60 -4.83
N PRO A 535 17.40 4.74 -4.39
CA PRO A 535 17.71 3.34 -4.12
C PRO A 535 17.84 2.50 -5.40
N GLU A 536 17.36 3.00 -6.55
CA GLU A 536 17.38 2.29 -7.83
C GLU A 536 18.66 2.54 -8.64
N ARG A 537 19.64 3.23 -8.04
CA ARG A 537 20.88 3.60 -8.74
C ARG A 537 21.77 2.39 -9.06
N GLY A 538 22.28 2.37 -10.28
CA GLY A 538 23.39 1.52 -10.67
C GLY A 538 24.70 1.90 -9.95
N PRO A 539 25.69 0.99 -9.88
CA PRO A 539 26.99 1.26 -9.23
C PRO A 539 27.75 2.46 -9.83
N ASP A 540 27.57 2.70 -11.12
CA ASP A 540 28.27 3.75 -11.89
C ASP A 540 27.41 5.00 -12.13
N GLU A 541 26.18 5.04 -11.61
CA GLU A 541 25.27 6.16 -11.76
C GLU A 541 25.50 7.25 -10.71
N ASP A 542 25.10 8.47 -11.06
CA ASP A 542 25.22 9.62 -10.16
C ASP A 542 24.39 9.44 -8.88
N GLN A 543 24.95 9.90 -7.76
CA GLN A 543 24.28 9.88 -6.47
C GLN A 543 23.34 11.07 -6.36
N VAL A 544 22.16 10.92 -6.97
CA VAL A 544 21.08 11.89 -6.87
C VAL A 544 20.16 11.60 -5.69
N GLY A 545 19.57 12.64 -5.11
CA GLY A 545 18.67 12.50 -3.97
C GLY A 545 17.91 13.75 -3.58
N LEU A 546 17.02 13.59 -2.61
CA LEU A 546 16.17 14.66 -2.07
C LEU A 546 16.60 15.02 -0.65
N VAL A 547 16.66 16.32 -0.38
CA VAL A 547 16.68 16.89 0.97
C VAL A 547 15.25 17.33 1.28
N ASP A 548 14.68 16.80 2.36
CA ASP A 548 13.45 17.27 3.00
C ASP A 548 13.77 17.53 4.48
N ALA A 549 14.13 18.78 4.80
CA ALA A 549 14.66 19.14 6.11
C ALA A 549 13.91 20.33 6.72
N VAL A 550 13.70 20.27 8.03
CA VAL A 550 13.15 21.38 8.81
C VAL A 550 14.24 21.91 9.72
N ILE A 551 14.65 23.16 9.54
CA ILE A 551 15.79 23.77 10.24
C ILE A 551 15.39 25.05 11.00
N PRO A 552 16.03 25.34 12.14
CA PRO A 552 15.90 26.64 12.80
C PRO A 552 16.71 27.70 12.04
N VAL A 553 16.10 28.87 11.82
CA VAL A 553 16.69 30.00 11.10
C VAL A 553 16.65 31.24 12.01
N PRO A 554 17.81 31.73 12.49
CA PRO A 554 17.87 32.93 13.31
C PRO A 554 17.40 34.17 12.54
N GLY A 555 16.75 35.12 13.23
CA GLY A 555 16.19 36.34 12.60
C GLY A 555 17.17 37.25 11.84
N ALA A 556 18.49 37.05 11.96
CA ALA A 556 19.51 37.74 11.18
C ALA A 556 19.80 37.10 9.80
N ALA A 557 19.07 36.05 9.43
CA ALA A 557 19.26 35.33 8.18
C ALA A 557 18.87 36.17 6.95
N ALA A 558 19.74 36.18 5.96
CA ALA A 558 19.55 36.84 4.66
C ALA A 558 19.71 35.88 3.47
N ALA A 559 20.20 34.66 3.70
CA ALA A 559 20.24 33.60 2.68
C ALA A 559 20.40 32.22 3.33
N ILE A 560 20.02 31.19 2.56
CA ILE A 560 20.32 29.78 2.86
C ILE A 560 21.15 29.25 1.68
N GLU A 561 22.38 28.83 1.95
CA GLU A 561 23.24 28.16 0.97
C GLU A 561 23.04 26.65 1.10
N LEU A 562 22.79 25.98 -0.03
CA LEU A 562 22.88 24.54 -0.16
C LEU A 562 24.33 24.18 -0.48
N VAL A 563 25.00 23.52 0.45
CA VAL A 563 26.39 23.10 0.30
C VAL A 563 26.43 21.58 0.12
N VAL A 564 26.99 21.13 -0.99
CA VAL A 564 27.21 19.70 -1.29
C VAL A 564 28.71 19.42 -1.19
N HIS A 565 29.07 18.60 -0.21
CA HIS A 565 30.42 18.47 0.33
C HIS A 565 30.97 19.82 0.77
N ASP A 566 31.81 20.46 -0.04
CA ASP A 566 32.43 21.76 0.24
C ASP A 566 32.08 22.82 -0.82
N THR A 567 31.19 22.48 -1.77
CA THR A 567 30.79 23.37 -2.86
C THR A 567 29.42 23.97 -2.56
N VAL A 568 29.29 25.30 -2.67
CA VAL A 568 27.98 25.96 -2.68
C VAL A 568 27.30 25.62 -4.00
N ALA A 569 26.29 24.75 -3.94
CA ALA A 569 25.55 24.28 -5.09
C ALA A 569 24.43 25.27 -5.50
N ASP A 570 23.75 25.85 -4.52
CA ASP A 570 22.69 26.83 -4.74
C ASP A 570 22.53 27.78 -3.55
N VAL A 571 21.91 28.95 -3.76
CA VAL A 571 21.67 29.95 -2.72
C VAL A 571 20.25 30.49 -2.81
N PHE A 572 19.43 30.19 -1.81
CA PHE A 572 18.14 30.81 -1.65
C PHE A 572 18.29 32.19 -1.01
N ARG A 573 17.63 33.20 -1.60
CA ARG A 573 17.54 34.56 -1.05
C ARG A 573 16.06 34.93 -0.90
N PRO A 574 15.61 35.33 0.31
CA PRO A 574 14.24 35.76 0.49
C PRO A 574 13.96 37.04 -0.29
N GLY A 575 12.79 37.09 -0.92
CA GLY A 575 12.27 38.31 -1.52
C GLY A 575 11.75 39.32 -0.48
N ALA A 576 11.23 40.44 -0.96
CA ALA A 576 10.42 41.32 -0.12
C ALA A 576 9.19 40.56 0.39
N MET A 577 8.80 40.79 1.65
CA MET A 577 7.62 40.13 2.22
C MET A 577 6.36 40.55 1.45
N PRO A 578 5.59 39.62 0.88
CA PRO A 578 4.38 39.96 0.14
C PRO A 578 3.31 40.59 1.04
N SER A 579 2.73 41.70 0.58
CA SER A 579 1.57 42.34 1.20
C SER A 579 0.29 41.95 0.46
N VAL A 580 -0.49 41.04 1.06
CA VAL A 580 -1.79 40.59 0.53
C VAL A 580 -2.89 41.34 1.28
N ARG A 581 -3.57 42.26 0.61
CA ARG A 581 -4.66 43.08 1.19
C ARG A 581 -5.96 42.30 1.37
N GLY A 582 -6.21 41.35 0.47
CA GLY A 582 -7.46 40.61 0.43
C GLY A 582 -7.43 39.49 -0.59
N ILE A 583 -8.47 38.67 -0.54
CA ILE A 583 -8.71 37.58 -1.48
C ILE A 583 -10.06 37.86 -2.13
N ARG A 584 -10.07 37.91 -3.46
CA ARG A 584 -11.29 38.10 -4.25
C ARG A 584 -11.68 36.78 -4.91
N HIS A 585 -12.93 36.36 -4.72
CA HIS A 585 -13.47 35.22 -5.44
C HIS A 585 -13.68 35.56 -6.92
N ARG A 586 -13.14 34.73 -7.80
CA ARG A 586 -13.41 34.75 -9.25
C ARG A 586 -14.61 33.86 -9.54
N ALA A 587 -15.33 34.14 -10.64
CA ALA A 587 -16.42 33.27 -11.11
C ALA A 587 -15.93 31.82 -11.18
N SER A 588 -16.61 30.96 -10.44
CA SER A 588 -16.20 29.58 -10.23
C SER A 588 -17.38 28.64 -10.50
N SER A 589 -17.09 27.38 -10.84
CA SER A 589 -18.13 26.36 -10.96
C SER A 589 -18.44 25.76 -9.59
N ALA A 590 -19.50 24.95 -9.47
CA ALA A 590 -19.88 24.34 -8.19
C ALA A 590 -18.74 23.54 -7.52
N ARG A 591 -17.73 23.09 -8.27
CA ARG A 591 -16.63 22.25 -7.77
C ARG A 591 -15.24 22.85 -7.93
N ARG A 592 -15.14 24.11 -8.37
CA ARG A 592 -13.88 24.84 -8.45
C ARG A 592 -14.01 26.16 -7.72
N ILE A 593 -12.95 26.62 -7.09
CA ILE A 593 -12.91 27.92 -6.42
C ILE A 593 -11.76 28.72 -7.04
N GLY A 594 -12.10 29.76 -7.81
CA GLY A 594 -11.10 30.69 -8.35
C GLY A 594 -10.84 31.80 -7.34
N LEU A 595 -9.57 32.09 -7.06
CA LEU A 595 -9.15 33.12 -6.12
C LEU A 595 -8.14 34.03 -6.80
N ASP A 596 -8.37 35.34 -6.70
CA ASP A 596 -7.40 36.38 -7.02
C ASP A 596 -6.87 37.00 -5.72
N LEU A 597 -5.55 37.11 -5.59
CA LEU A 597 -4.90 37.77 -4.47
C LEU A 597 -4.76 39.27 -4.80
N GLU A 598 -5.26 40.13 -3.92
CA GLU A 598 -5.09 41.57 -4.06
C GLU A 598 -3.77 42.00 -3.43
N LEU A 599 -2.73 42.10 -4.26
CA LEU A 599 -1.40 42.51 -3.82
C LEU A 599 -1.21 44.03 -3.88
N ASP A 600 -0.34 44.56 -3.02
CA ASP A 600 0.20 45.91 -3.18
C ASP A 600 1.25 45.98 -4.29
N GLU A 601 2.10 44.95 -4.37
CA GLU A 601 3.17 44.80 -5.34
C GLU A 601 3.23 43.34 -5.83
N PRO A 602 3.66 43.08 -7.09
CA PRO A 602 3.89 41.72 -7.56
C PRO A 602 4.86 40.94 -6.66
N PHE A 603 4.74 39.61 -6.63
CA PHE A 603 5.69 38.77 -5.89
C PHE A 603 7.11 38.98 -6.44
N ALA A 604 8.03 39.38 -5.55
CA ALA A 604 9.44 39.45 -5.86
C ALA A 604 10.03 38.04 -6.05
N GLU A 605 11.20 37.96 -6.69
CA GLU A 605 11.98 36.73 -6.69
C GLU A 605 12.25 36.24 -5.26
N GLY A 606 12.15 34.93 -5.04
CA GLY A 606 12.24 34.33 -3.70
C GLY A 606 10.97 34.47 -2.85
N ALA A 607 9.92 35.14 -3.35
CA ALA A 607 8.60 35.18 -2.71
C ALA A 607 7.57 34.35 -3.47
N SER A 608 6.61 33.78 -2.73
CA SER A 608 5.57 32.90 -3.24
C SER A 608 4.37 32.84 -2.30
N PHE A 609 3.35 32.08 -2.65
CA PHE A 609 2.31 31.68 -1.71
C PHE A 609 1.91 30.21 -1.87
N ALA A 610 1.32 29.67 -0.80
CA ALA A 610 0.59 28.42 -0.80
C ALA A 610 -0.90 28.67 -0.55
N ALA A 611 -1.74 27.80 -1.09
CA ALA A 611 -3.17 27.79 -0.84
C ALA A 611 -3.56 26.50 -0.12
N GLN A 612 -4.37 26.65 0.93
CA GLN A 612 -4.81 25.55 1.77
C GLN A 612 -6.33 25.62 1.99
N ILE A 613 -6.94 24.45 2.18
CA ILE A 613 -8.35 24.31 2.52
C ILE A 613 -8.52 23.56 3.83
N SER A 614 -9.62 23.84 4.52
CA SER A 614 -10.06 23.07 5.67
C SER A 614 -11.54 22.75 5.54
N THR A 615 -11.88 21.48 5.75
CA THR A 615 -13.25 20.95 5.73
C THR A 615 -13.78 20.64 7.13
N ASP A 616 -12.99 20.95 8.16
CA ASP A 616 -13.22 20.49 9.53
C ASP A 616 -13.20 21.64 10.56
N ALA A 617 -13.64 22.81 10.09
CA ALA A 617 -13.69 24.08 10.82
C ALA A 617 -12.31 24.63 11.24
N GLY A 618 -11.27 24.34 10.45
CA GLY A 618 -9.92 24.87 10.63
C GLY A 618 -9.05 24.07 11.59
N ARG A 619 -9.45 22.84 11.95
CA ARG A 619 -8.65 21.98 12.84
C ARG A 619 -7.47 21.39 12.07
N THR A 620 -7.69 20.96 10.83
CA THR A 620 -6.63 20.59 9.89
C THR A 620 -6.70 21.43 8.62
N TRP A 621 -5.55 21.54 7.95
CA TRP A 621 -5.38 22.29 6.70
C TRP A 621 -4.67 21.43 5.66
N GLU A 622 -5.31 21.23 4.53
CA GLU A 622 -4.76 20.51 3.38
C GLU A 622 -4.26 21.47 2.31
N THR A 623 -3.05 21.24 1.81
CA THR A 623 -2.38 22.04 0.80
C THR A 623 -2.80 21.59 -0.58
N ILE A 624 -3.22 22.55 -1.41
CA ILE A 624 -3.75 22.33 -2.75
C ILE A 624 -2.99 23.13 -3.82
N ALA A 625 -2.09 24.01 -3.39
CA ALA A 625 -1.07 24.61 -4.24
C ALA A 625 0.08 25.11 -3.36
N VAL A 626 1.32 25.00 -3.85
CA VAL A 626 2.52 25.49 -3.16
C VAL A 626 3.48 26.14 -4.15
N GLY A 627 4.16 27.20 -3.71
CA GLY A 627 5.20 27.88 -4.49
C GLY A 627 4.67 28.74 -5.64
N LEU A 628 3.40 29.14 -5.60
CA LEU A 628 2.81 29.99 -6.64
C LEU A 628 3.36 31.42 -6.58
N ARG A 629 3.59 32.02 -7.75
CA ARG A 629 4.06 33.41 -7.90
C ARG A 629 3.05 34.30 -8.61
N GLU A 630 2.19 33.72 -9.43
CA GLU A 630 1.09 34.46 -10.05
C GLU A 630 -0.04 34.64 -9.05
N PRO A 631 -0.58 35.85 -8.84
CA PRO A 631 -1.52 36.17 -7.76
C PRO A 631 -2.94 35.64 -8.02
N HIS A 632 -3.05 34.45 -8.60
CA HIS A 632 -4.31 33.77 -8.79
C HIS A 632 -4.12 32.26 -8.63
N VAL A 633 -5.16 31.59 -8.17
CA VAL A 633 -5.18 30.14 -8.04
C VAL A 633 -6.59 29.61 -8.28
N GLU A 634 -6.69 28.50 -9.01
CA GLU A 634 -7.92 27.75 -9.15
C GLU A 634 -7.82 26.48 -8.30
N LEU A 635 -8.66 26.41 -7.27
CA LEU A 635 -8.77 25.27 -6.39
C LEU A 635 -9.73 24.25 -6.99
N ASP A 636 -9.26 23.02 -7.20
CA ASP A 636 -10.13 21.90 -7.57
C ASP A 636 -10.64 21.18 -6.31
N CYS A 637 -11.95 21.30 -6.06
CA CYS A 637 -12.61 20.71 -4.90
C CYS A 637 -13.51 19.54 -5.29
N ALA A 638 -13.27 18.89 -6.44
CA ALA A 638 -14.03 17.72 -6.85
C ALA A 638 -13.97 16.58 -5.81
N HIS A 639 -12.87 16.48 -5.07
CA HIS A 639 -12.66 15.49 -4.01
C HIS A 639 -13.40 15.82 -2.70
N VAL A 640 -13.85 17.06 -2.50
CA VAL A 640 -14.55 17.46 -1.26
C VAL A 640 -16.03 17.05 -1.37
N PRO A 641 -16.67 16.48 -0.34
CA PRO A 641 -18.09 16.12 -0.41
C PRO A 641 -18.99 17.35 -0.66
N ALA A 642 -20.04 17.19 -1.47
CA ALA A 642 -21.03 18.24 -1.70
C ALA A 642 -21.70 18.67 -0.39
N GLY A 643 -21.98 19.97 -0.25
CA GLY A 643 -22.60 20.56 0.94
C GLY A 643 -21.63 20.89 2.06
N SER A 644 -20.34 20.53 1.93
CA SER A 644 -19.30 20.82 2.92
C SER A 644 -19.03 22.32 3.02
N GLU A 645 -18.78 22.79 4.23
CA GLU A 645 -18.21 24.12 4.46
C GLU A 645 -16.69 24.04 4.32
N VAL A 646 -16.14 24.81 3.39
CA VAL A 646 -14.72 24.87 3.08
C VAL A 646 -14.20 26.23 3.47
N ARG A 647 -13.20 26.25 4.35
CA ARG A 647 -12.42 27.45 4.64
C ARG A 647 -11.18 27.47 3.77
N VAL A 648 -10.85 28.63 3.26
CA VAL A 648 -9.65 28.85 2.46
C VAL A 648 -8.66 29.70 3.24
N ARG A 649 -7.39 29.34 3.17
CA ARG A 649 -6.28 30.13 3.68
C ARG A 649 -5.20 30.27 2.62
N ILE A 650 -4.73 31.49 2.45
CA ILE A 650 -3.52 31.81 1.69
C ILE A 650 -2.37 32.03 2.67
N VAL A 651 -1.24 31.39 2.41
CA VAL A 651 0.01 31.58 3.14
C VAL A 651 1.00 32.26 2.19
N ALA A 652 1.12 33.58 2.26
CA ALA A 652 2.10 34.32 1.49
C ALA A 652 3.44 34.28 2.22
N SER A 653 4.54 34.19 1.49
CA SER A 653 5.86 33.87 2.04
C SER A 653 6.97 34.53 1.23
N ASN A 654 8.03 34.97 1.90
CA ASN A 654 9.31 35.25 1.26
C ASN A 654 10.35 34.13 1.51
N GLY A 655 9.89 32.97 1.96
CA GLY A 655 10.68 31.80 2.31
C GLY A 655 11.15 31.75 3.76
N LEU A 656 11.51 32.89 4.37
CA LEU A 656 11.96 32.93 5.78
C LEU A 656 10.88 33.43 6.74
N ALA A 657 9.92 34.21 6.25
CA ALA A 657 8.76 34.70 6.98
C ALA A 657 7.49 34.53 6.14
N SER A 658 6.35 34.38 6.82
CA SER A 658 5.05 34.23 6.17
C SER A 658 3.96 35.08 6.83
N SER A 659 2.95 35.42 6.04
CA SER A 659 1.70 36.02 6.49
C SER A 659 0.54 35.17 6.01
N ARG A 660 -0.54 35.15 6.79
CA ARG A 660 -1.73 34.34 6.51
C ARG A 660 -2.92 35.23 6.27
N VAL A 661 -3.62 35.00 5.17
CA VAL A 661 -4.89 35.67 4.85
C VAL A 661 -5.97 34.62 4.75
N MET A 662 -7.04 34.83 5.50
CA MET A 662 -8.21 33.96 5.48
C MET A 662 -9.16 34.44 4.39
N GLY A 663 -9.60 33.52 3.54
CA GLY A 663 -10.70 33.76 2.62
C GLY A 663 -12.05 33.57 3.31
N ASP A 664 -13.12 33.91 2.60
CA ASP A 664 -14.47 33.61 3.05
C ASP A 664 -14.71 32.09 3.10
N THR A 665 -15.65 31.67 3.96
CA THR A 665 -16.09 30.28 3.98
C THR A 665 -16.99 30.03 2.78
N VAL A 666 -16.62 29.05 1.96
CA VAL A 666 -17.37 28.65 0.76
C VAL A 666 -18.14 27.37 1.07
N ARG A 667 -19.40 27.30 0.62
CA ARG A 667 -20.18 26.06 0.68
C ARG A 667 -20.22 25.43 -0.71
N LEU A 668 -19.75 24.20 -0.82
CA LEU A 668 -19.68 23.43 -2.08
C LEU A 668 -20.98 22.72 -2.44
#